data_AF-A0ABC8BZH6-F1
#
_entry.id   AF-A0ABC8BZH6-F1
#
_cell.length_a   1.000
_cell.length_b   1.000
_cell.length_c   1.000
_cell.angle_alpha   90.00
_cell.angle_beta   90.00
_cell.angle_gamma   90.00
#
_symmetry.space_group_name_H-M   'P 1'
#
loop_
_entity.id
_entity.type
_entity.pdbx_description
1 polymer ?
#
loop_
_entity_poly.entity_id
_entity_poly.type
_entity_poly.pdbx_seq_one_letter_code
_entity_poly.pdbx_strand_id
1 'polypeptide(L)'
;MDDEGTRGARGTNADRVPGPAVPPPPAEAPRVPPPGSGHRPPADPSSGHTTPAHRPPAPTSAWTHSPTPPTPPGPPPARPAAPPPPVEQPSAGAPALDAWLRTPRPPQAPGIWRYGFTPRPPEQGDGVSDRSLLVGALIALLSALLLWSLWRNGYLPYRLVPLKLFTPGEWWNPGTRGGPRTIEGVRALAVYEALLFGLLVYGCGRLGNFSELFRRHVVSRGQPFLAVATAVAAGLTLLLVWNGTLPVAAPVLVLVAAVGGGEIYQSQAVANTVYAVIAAAVLYPFARLGRWRELIAARRGRGTGTPAPADDPAPATATSADRWPELRAAGWTDAAETLTAEVRTGRMNDVDVARLRHAWAQATRSPDRLAPLAEAVLRTGGAAAPHPSGDRDLPRRTARHDVLTGQVRIGRCAEDPHNPYARRTTGLALDPTLLGTSLLAVGPPGSGKSDRLVRPVVEALGLRALAGQAAVLAVGGAGAPLGPDDAFDVVVRVGNPASAHDLDLYGGTTDPDEAAAVLAEGLVGDVGSLDSRRAATVLAQLLGPYRAAHGHFPSVPELRELLDGTPAALTALRTALEATGQHAMLRELDARARQAGGAGDPAPVLADRVALLDRPAFAGFFATGPDARPFALRSLGQYPLRVRVDLPERGHAEASRLLTRLLLAQFTAITAARTDTTLFAGLVLDDATHAVTAETVRGIRRLRSVNAGAVLTLRTVDDVPEALHTPLLGAVGCTAAFSGITTWDGKRFAEAWGKEWVETREVAQHTVFADQPFTRALHALRKLVTGKAVTTDAVTVRQVEKERWSASELAYAVPAGHAVIRLATVQGEHAPPLLVELGG
;
A
#
# COMPACT_ATOMS: atom_id res chain seq x y z
N MET A 1 68.61 10.39 11.62
CA MET A 1 68.30 8.97 11.32
C MET A 1 67.49 8.98 10.02
N ASP A 2 68.03 9.48 8.92
CA ASP A 2 69.22 9.04 8.18
C ASP A 2 69.05 7.62 7.62
N ASP A 3 68.94 7.59 6.29
CA ASP A 3 69.53 6.64 5.35
C ASP A 3 68.91 5.21 5.25
N GLU A 4 68.76 4.57 4.10
CA GLU A 4 69.39 4.71 2.77
C GLU A 4 68.63 3.84 1.73
N GLY A 5 68.74 4.14 0.43
CA GLY A 5 69.16 3.11 -0.55
C GLY A 5 68.14 2.59 -1.60
N THR A 6 67.62 3.35 -2.56
CA THR A 6 68.12 3.55 -3.97
C THR A 6 68.58 2.34 -4.80
N ARG A 7 67.94 2.18 -5.98
CA ARG A 7 68.44 1.86 -7.36
C ARG A 7 67.20 1.90 -8.30
N GLY A 8 67.01 2.74 -9.32
CA GLY A 8 67.87 3.25 -10.40
C GLY A 8 67.75 2.31 -11.63
N ALA A 9 67.55 2.68 -12.90
CA ALA A 9 67.22 3.91 -13.64
C ALA A 9 66.98 3.55 -15.15
N ARG A 10 66.26 4.42 -15.88
CA ARG A 10 66.35 4.78 -17.33
C ARG A 10 65.90 3.84 -18.48
N GLY A 11 65.09 4.45 -19.38
CA GLY A 11 64.98 4.14 -20.81
C GLY A 11 63.60 4.46 -21.44
N THR A 12 63.22 5.74 -21.58
CA THR A 12 63.02 6.46 -22.87
C THR A 12 62.10 5.81 -23.92
N ASN A 13 60.88 6.34 -24.10
CA ASN A 13 60.44 7.00 -25.36
C ASN A 13 58.96 7.45 -25.28
N ALA A 14 58.71 8.61 -25.92
CA ALA A 14 57.49 9.07 -26.58
C ALA A 14 56.16 8.40 -26.21
N ASP A 15 55.17 9.13 -25.68
CA ASP A 15 54.34 10.03 -26.46
C ASP A 15 53.32 10.78 -25.58
N ARG A 16 52.87 11.91 -26.11
CA ARG A 16 51.89 12.86 -25.58
C ARG A 16 50.69 12.24 -24.82
N VAL A 17 50.46 12.75 -23.62
CA VAL A 17 49.14 12.75 -22.96
C VAL A 17 48.18 13.59 -23.82
N PRO A 18 47.01 13.08 -24.26
CA PRO A 18 45.96 13.92 -24.79
C PRO A 18 45.33 14.68 -23.63
N GLY A 19 45.55 16.00 -23.60
CA GLY A 19 44.71 16.90 -22.83
C GLY A 19 43.25 16.81 -23.28
N PRO A 20 42.31 17.30 -22.46
CA PRO A 20 40.88 17.22 -22.75
C PRO A 20 40.58 17.92 -24.08
N ALA A 21 39.89 17.21 -24.98
CA ALA A 21 39.44 17.78 -26.23
C ALA A 21 38.52 18.98 -25.96
N VAL A 22 38.88 20.11 -26.57
CA VAL A 22 38.07 21.32 -26.67
C VAL A 22 36.72 20.95 -27.31
N PRO A 23 35.57 21.26 -26.69
CA PRO A 23 34.27 21.08 -27.33
C PRO A 23 34.14 22.02 -28.53
N PRO A 24 33.46 21.60 -29.62
CA PRO A 24 33.20 22.47 -30.77
C PRO A 24 32.36 23.71 -30.36
N PRO A 25 32.49 24.83 -31.10
CA PRO A 25 31.73 26.04 -30.81
C PRO A 25 30.21 25.82 -30.92
N PRO A 26 29.39 26.60 -30.19
CA PRO A 26 27.94 26.42 -30.12
C PRO A 26 27.27 26.71 -31.47
N ALA A 27 26.45 25.78 -31.93
CA ALA A 27 25.43 26.04 -32.94
C ALA A 27 24.37 27.00 -32.37
N GLU A 28 23.80 27.80 -33.26
CA GLU A 28 23.02 29.01 -33.03
C GLU A 28 21.81 28.89 -32.09
N ALA A 29 21.54 30.00 -31.41
CA ALA A 29 20.38 30.25 -30.56
C ALA A 29 19.12 30.55 -31.40
N PRO A 30 17.92 30.08 -31.01
CA PRO A 30 16.68 30.73 -31.40
C PRO A 30 16.52 32.02 -30.59
N ARG A 31 16.78 33.17 -31.22
CA ARG A 31 16.49 34.49 -30.65
C ARG A 31 15.01 34.82 -30.78
N VAL A 32 14.44 35.20 -29.64
CA VAL A 32 13.23 35.99 -29.46
C VAL A 32 13.29 37.28 -30.30
N PRO A 33 12.22 37.72 -30.98
CA PRO A 33 12.12 39.09 -31.46
C PRO A 33 11.33 39.99 -30.50
N PRO A 34 11.91 41.13 -30.07
CA PRO A 34 11.17 42.37 -29.87
C PRO A 34 11.88 43.55 -30.59
N PRO A 35 11.37 44.79 -30.57
CA PRO A 35 10.00 45.28 -30.64
C PRO A 35 9.81 46.21 -31.87
N GLY A 36 8.66 46.14 -32.53
CA GLY A 36 8.30 47.08 -33.61
C GLY A 36 7.35 48.15 -33.10
N SER A 37 7.88 49.28 -32.63
CA SER A 37 7.11 50.50 -32.37
C SER A 37 6.93 51.31 -33.65
N GLY A 38 5.69 51.59 -34.01
CA GLY A 38 5.34 52.76 -34.83
C GLY A 38 4.54 52.47 -36.08
N HIS A 39 3.22 52.33 -35.96
CA HIS A 39 2.31 53.12 -36.79
C HIS A 39 0.92 53.26 -36.17
N ARG A 40 0.55 54.52 -36.04
CA ARG A 40 -0.71 55.12 -35.58
C ARG A 40 -1.76 54.93 -36.68
N PRO A 41 -2.97 54.42 -36.44
CA PRO A 41 -4.10 54.73 -37.29
C PRO A 41 -4.75 56.05 -36.82
N PRO A 42 -5.01 56.99 -37.73
CA PRO A 42 -5.62 58.26 -37.43
C PRO A 42 -7.14 58.14 -37.29
N ALA A 43 -7.67 59.22 -36.71
CA ALA A 43 -9.06 59.59 -36.65
C ALA A 43 -9.82 59.42 -37.99
N ASP A 44 -11.10 59.07 -37.87
CA ASP A 44 -12.17 59.50 -38.78
C ASP A 44 -12.07 61.01 -39.03
N PRO A 45 -12.41 61.53 -40.24
CA PRO A 45 -13.81 61.92 -40.42
C PRO A 45 -14.36 61.96 -41.86
N SER A 46 -15.69 62.10 -41.88
CA SER A 46 -16.54 62.73 -42.91
C SER A 46 -16.74 61.91 -44.19
N SER A 47 -17.93 61.77 -44.76
CA SER A 47 -19.24 62.41 -44.66
C SER A 47 -20.15 61.51 -45.53
N GLY A 48 -21.46 61.42 -45.41
CA GLY A 48 -22.48 62.09 -44.65
C GLY A 48 -23.80 61.50 -45.17
N HIS A 49 -24.83 61.47 -44.33
CA HIS A 49 -26.13 62.05 -44.62
C HIS A 49 -27.19 61.58 -43.60
N THR A 50 -27.65 62.58 -42.84
CA THR A 50 -29.03 62.83 -42.43
C THR A 50 -29.70 61.90 -41.39
N THR A 51 -29.53 62.33 -40.13
CA THR A 51 -30.54 62.57 -39.07
C THR A 51 -31.91 63.08 -39.59
N PRO A 52 -33.00 63.18 -38.78
CA PRO A 52 -33.09 62.97 -37.32
C PRO A 52 -34.35 62.27 -36.73
N ALA A 53 -34.18 61.88 -35.46
CA ALA A 53 -35.07 61.96 -34.29
C ALA A 53 -36.59 61.76 -34.43
N HIS A 54 -37.15 60.85 -33.61
CA HIS A 54 -38.17 61.21 -32.61
C HIS A 54 -38.49 60.03 -31.66
N ARG A 55 -38.65 60.35 -30.38
CA ARG A 55 -39.33 59.58 -29.33
C ARG A 55 -40.48 60.48 -28.82
N PRO A 56 -41.50 59.98 -28.10
CA PRO A 56 -42.36 58.79 -28.20
C PRO A 56 -43.79 59.22 -28.65
N PRO A 57 -44.83 58.34 -28.65
CA PRO A 57 -45.73 58.29 -27.47
C PRO A 57 -46.46 56.93 -27.22
N ALA A 58 -46.98 56.76 -26.01
CA ALA A 58 -48.22 56.00 -25.68
C ALA A 58 -49.35 57.05 -25.42
N PRO A 59 -50.68 56.77 -25.28
CA PRO A 59 -51.42 55.50 -25.03
C PRO A 59 -52.68 55.33 -25.95
N THR A 60 -53.44 54.21 -26.01
CA THR A 60 -54.62 53.90 -25.15
C THR A 60 -55.38 52.62 -25.62
N SER A 61 -55.75 51.79 -24.63
CA SER A 61 -56.98 50.97 -24.39
C SER A 61 -57.62 49.99 -25.40
N ALA A 62 -57.97 48.82 -24.83
CA ALA A 62 -59.01 47.83 -25.17
C ALA A 62 -58.69 46.92 -26.38
N TRP A 63 -58.61 45.59 -26.24
CA TRP A 63 -59.63 44.69 -25.70
C TRP A 63 -59.08 43.56 -24.82
N THR A 64 -59.91 43.21 -23.85
CA THR A 64 -59.85 42.14 -22.86
C THR A 64 -59.67 40.74 -23.45
N HIS A 65 -58.65 40.01 -23.00
CA HIS A 65 -58.71 38.60 -22.56
C HIS A 65 -57.39 38.27 -21.86
N SER A 66 -57.37 38.26 -20.53
CA SER A 66 -56.22 37.81 -19.75
C SER A 66 -56.23 36.28 -19.68
N PRO A 67 -55.24 35.56 -20.23
CA PRO A 67 -54.91 34.23 -19.73
C PRO A 67 -54.18 34.39 -18.40
N THR A 68 -54.74 33.80 -17.35
CA THR A 68 -54.05 33.53 -16.09
C THR A 68 -52.67 32.93 -16.36
N PRO A 69 -51.57 33.43 -15.76
CA PRO A 69 -50.30 32.74 -15.81
C PRO A 69 -50.46 31.35 -15.13
N PRO A 70 -49.91 30.26 -15.70
CA PRO A 70 -50.05 28.95 -15.11
C PRO A 70 -49.41 28.94 -13.73
N THR A 71 -50.19 28.49 -12.76
CA THR A 71 -49.74 28.19 -11.40
C THR A 71 -48.54 27.23 -11.49
N PRO A 72 -47.43 27.47 -10.77
CA PRO A 72 -46.33 26.52 -10.73
C PRO A 72 -46.87 25.17 -10.24
N PRO A 73 -46.46 24.03 -10.83
CA PRO A 73 -46.93 22.73 -10.39
C PRO A 73 -46.54 22.54 -8.92
N GLY A 74 -47.54 22.27 -8.08
CA GLY A 74 -47.34 21.97 -6.67
C GLY A 74 -46.38 20.79 -6.49
N PRO A 75 -45.68 20.72 -5.34
CA PRO A 75 -44.77 19.61 -5.06
C PRO A 75 -45.52 18.28 -5.17
N PRO A 76 -44.93 17.25 -5.79
CA PRO A 76 -45.57 15.95 -5.92
C PRO A 76 -45.92 15.39 -4.53
N PRO A 77 -47.06 14.69 -4.39
CA PRO A 77 -47.43 14.09 -3.11
C PRO A 77 -46.30 13.17 -2.62
N ALA A 78 -45.93 13.35 -1.36
CA ALA A 78 -44.90 12.57 -0.70
C ALA A 78 -45.17 11.08 -0.93
N ARG A 79 -44.23 10.38 -1.58
CA ARG A 79 -44.25 8.91 -1.61
C ARG A 79 -44.34 8.43 -0.16
N PRO A 80 -45.23 7.47 0.17
CA PRO A 80 -45.21 6.84 1.47
C PRO A 80 -43.79 6.34 1.73
N ALA A 81 -43.23 6.76 2.87
CA ALA A 81 -41.91 6.34 3.31
C ALA A 81 -41.82 4.82 3.15
N ALA A 82 -40.84 4.35 2.38
CA ALA A 82 -40.52 2.95 2.37
C ALA A 82 -40.33 2.51 3.82
N PRO A 83 -40.92 1.38 4.26
CA PRO A 83 -40.67 0.87 5.59
C PRO A 83 -39.15 0.78 5.80
N PRO A 84 -38.65 1.09 7.01
CA PRO A 84 -37.22 0.95 7.28
C PRO A 84 -36.80 -0.45 6.81
N PRO A 85 -35.67 -0.58 6.09
CA PRO A 85 -35.16 -1.89 5.72
C PRO A 85 -35.10 -2.72 7.01
N PRO A 86 -35.50 -4.01 6.96
CA PRO A 86 -35.50 -4.84 8.15
C PRO A 86 -34.13 -4.73 8.79
N VAL A 87 -34.12 -4.54 10.12
CA VAL A 87 -32.91 -4.56 10.95
C VAL A 87 -32.13 -5.79 10.54
N GLU A 88 -31.06 -5.57 9.78
CA GLU A 88 -30.15 -6.64 9.41
C GLU A 88 -29.44 -7.01 10.71
N GLN A 89 -30.02 -8.01 11.39
CA GLN A 89 -29.38 -8.71 12.49
C GLN A 89 -27.93 -9.02 12.07
N PRO A 90 -26.96 -8.93 12.99
CA PRO A 90 -25.54 -9.11 12.66
C PRO A 90 -25.39 -10.34 11.78
N SER A 91 -24.85 -10.11 10.58
CA SER A 91 -24.72 -11.12 9.52
C SER A 91 -24.32 -12.48 10.10
N ALA A 92 -25.00 -13.53 9.63
CA ALA A 92 -24.79 -14.93 9.99
C ALA A 92 -23.41 -15.51 9.55
N GLY A 93 -22.35 -14.70 9.60
CA GLY A 93 -21.01 -15.03 9.15
C GLY A 93 -19.87 -14.31 9.89
N ALA A 94 -20.14 -13.56 10.97
CA ALA A 94 -19.08 -13.13 11.87
C ALA A 94 -18.54 -14.39 12.60
N PRO A 95 -17.23 -14.68 12.53
CA PRO A 95 -16.67 -15.77 13.33
C PRO A 95 -16.96 -15.48 14.80
N ALA A 96 -17.35 -16.50 15.56
CA ALA A 96 -17.47 -16.38 17.00
C ALA A 96 -16.20 -15.74 17.57
N LEU A 97 -16.34 -14.90 18.60
CA LEU A 97 -15.25 -14.07 19.13
C LEU A 97 -13.99 -14.91 19.44
N ASP A 98 -14.17 -16.15 19.89
CA ASP A 98 -13.08 -17.10 20.15
C ASP A 98 -12.28 -17.44 18.88
N ALA A 99 -12.95 -17.68 17.75
CA ALA A 99 -12.32 -17.90 16.45
C ALA A 99 -11.59 -16.63 15.98
N TRP A 100 -12.18 -15.44 16.17
CA TRP A 100 -11.52 -14.17 15.85
C TRP A 100 -10.25 -13.94 16.69
N LEU A 101 -10.26 -14.28 17.98
CA LEU A 101 -9.08 -14.19 18.85
C LEU A 101 -7.99 -15.19 18.47
N ARG A 102 -8.36 -16.40 18.04
CA ARG A 102 -7.40 -17.44 17.62
C ARG A 102 -6.84 -17.25 16.21
N THR A 103 -7.46 -16.39 15.40
CA THR A 103 -7.00 -16.15 14.02
C THR A 103 -5.61 -15.49 14.05
N PRO A 104 -4.61 -16.00 13.31
CA PRO A 104 -3.26 -15.45 13.31
C PRO A 104 -3.22 -14.06 12.68
N ARG A 105 -2.36 -13.20 13.22
CA ARG A 105 -2.09 -11.82 12.78
C ARG A 105 -0.59 -11.58 12.68
N PRO A 106 0.11 -12.26 11.76
CA PRO A 106 1.56 -12.11 11.65
C PRO A 106 1.92 -10.64 11.39
N PRO A 107 3.00 -10.10 11.99
CA PRO A 107 3.56 -8.81 11.59
C PRO A 107 3.88 -8.84 10.09
N GLN A 108 3.41 -7.84 9.37
CA GLN A 108 3.58 -7.72 7.93
C GLN A 108 3.92 -6.28 7.58
N ALA A 109 4.49 -6.12 6.38
CA ALA A 109 4.84 -4.83 5.83
C ALA A 109 3.63 -3.86 5.78
N PRO A 110 3.88 -2.54 5.73
CA PRO A 110 2.84 -1.51 5.87
C PRO A 110 1.67 -1.69 4.90
N GLY A 111 0.46 -1.52 5.43
CA GLY A 111 -0.77 -1.57 4.64
C GLY A 111 -1.31 -2.96 4.33
N ILE A 112 -0.65 -4.05 4.75
CA ILE A 112 -1.23 -5.39 4.61
C ILE A 112 -2.28 -5.62 5.71
N TRP A 113 -3.46 -6.08 5.30
CA TRP A 113 -4.48 -6.62 6.21
C TRP A 113 -3.98 -7.92 6.87
N ARG A 114 -3.78 -7.90 8.20
CA ARG A 114 -3.10 -8.96 8.95
C ARG A 114 -4.02 -10.10 9.37
N TYR A 115 -5.30 -9.81 9.61
CA TYR A 115 -6.25 -10.80 10.09
C TYR A 115 -6.43 -11.93 9.07
N GLY A 116 -5.91 -13.12 9.42
CA GLY A 116 -5.95 -14.30 8.55
C GLY A 116 -5.03 -14.20 7.33
N PHE A 117 -3.96 -13.40 7.39
CA PHE A 117 -3.06 -13.21 6.27
C PHE A 117 -2.32 -14.50 5.89
N THR A 118 -2.42 -14.89 4.62
CA THR A 118 -1.66 -15.99 4.02
C THR A 118 -0.75 -15.46 2.93
N PRO A 119 0.57 -15.69 3.00
CA PRO A 119 1.50 -15.22 1.96
C PRO A 119 1.22 -15.92 0.64
N ARG A 120 1.35 -15.17 -0.46
CA ARG A 120 1.21 -15.74 -1.81
C ARG A 120 2.38 -16.70 -2.09
N PRO A 121 2.14 -17.86 -2.73
CA PRO A 121 3.21 -18.76 -3.18
C PRO A 121 4.22 -18.02 -4.07
N PRO A 122 5.51 -18.38 -4.07
CA PRO A 122 6.52 -17.69 -4.89
C PRO A 122 6.15 -17.71 -6.37
N GLU A 123 6.49 -16.62 -7.08
CA GLU A 123 6.22 -16.48 -8.51
C GLU A 123 6.92 -17.63 -9.26
N GLN A 124 6.11 -18.47 -9.93
CA GLN A 124 6.66 -19.49 -10.81
C GLN A 124 7.20 -18.77 -12.03
N GLY A 125 8.54 -18.68 -12.14
CA GLY A 125 9.18 -18.06 -13.29
C GLY A 125 8.69 -18.71 -14.58
N ASP A 126 8.55 -17.91 -15.65
CA ASP A 126 8.11 -18.34 -16.98
C ASP A 126 8.83 -19.63 -17.38
N GLY A 127 8.15 -20.76 -17.23
CA GLY A 127 8.73 -22.06 -17.47
C GLY A 127 9.15 -22.17 -18.93
N VAL A 128 10.35 -22.73 -19.17
CA VAL A 128 10.82 -23.07 -20.51
C VAL A 128 9.71 -23.84 -21.25
N SER A 129 9.39 -23.40 -22.46
CA SER A 129 8.31 -23.99 -23.27
C SER A 129 8.51 -25.50 -23.42
N ASP A 130 7.43 -26.27 -23.37
CA ASP A 130 7.47 -27.73 -23.50
C ASP A 130 8.14 -28.19 -24.81
N ARG A 131 8.00 -27.39 -25.88
CA ARG A 131 8.66 -27.67 -27.17
C ARG A 131 10.18 -27.56 -27.07
N SER A 132 10.69 -26.53 -26.39
CA SER A 132 12.13 -26.35 -26.19
C SER A 132 12.74 -27.43 -25.29
N LEU A 133 12.02 -27.91 -24.28
CA LEU A 133 12.47 -29.01 -23.43
C LEU A 133 12.54 -30.32 -24.21
N LEU A 134 11.47 -30.68 -24.93
CA LEU A 134 11.39 -31.93 -25.69
C LEU A 134 12.46 -32.00 -26.77
N VAL A 135 12.71 -30.88 -27.45
CA VAL A 135 13.75 -30.89 -28.46
C VAL A 135 15.15 -30.86 -27.85
N GLY A 136 15.39 -30.10 -26.79
CA GLY A 136 16.69 -30.11 -26.11
C GLY A 136 17.11 -31.54 -25.74
N ALA A 137 16.16 -32.32 -25.24
CA ALA A 137 16.33 -33.74 -24.98
C ALA A 137 16.54 -34.58 -26.25
N LEU A 138 15.74 -34.37 -27.31
CA LEU A 138 15.89 -35.10 -28.58
C LEU A 138 17.26 -34.86 -29.22
N ILE A 139 17.73 -33.61 -29.26
CA ILE A 139 19.04 -33.24 -29.81
C ILE A 139 20.16 -33.87 -28.98
N ALA A 140 20.07 -33.81 -27.64
CA ALA A 140 21.04 -34.45 -26.77
C ALA A 140 21.10 -35.98 -26.99
N LEU A 141 19.93 -36.62 -27.13
CA LEU A 141 19.83 -38.06 -27.42
C LEU A 141 20.43 -38.42 -28.79
N LEU A 142 20.07 -37.68 -29.85
CA LEU A 142 20.59 -37.92 -31.19
C LEU A 142 22.10 -37.67 -31.26
N SER A 143 22.60 -36.66 -30.57
CA SER A 143 24.03 -36.35 -30.49
C SER A 143 24.79 -37.44 -29.75
N ALA A 144 24.23 -37.95 -28.64
CA ALA A 144 24.80 -39.08 -27.91
C ALA A 144 24.81 -40.36 -28.77
N LEU A 145 23.70 -40.68 -29.44
CA LEU A 145 23.61 -41.83 -30.35
C LEU A 145 24.60 -41.74 -31.51
N LEU A 146 24.74 -40.55 -32.11
CA LEU A 146 25.69 -40.31 -33.19
C LEU A 146 27.13 -40.47 -32.69
N LEU A 147 27.47 -39.86 -31.54
CA LEU A 147 28.81 -39.95 -30.97
C LEU A 147 29.16 -41.39 -30.58
N TRP A 148 28.22 -42.13 -29.99
CA TRP A 148 28.39 -43.55 -29.67
C TRP A 148 28.56 -44.41 -30.93
N SER A 149 27.77 -44.15 -31.97
CA SER A 149 27.87 -44.84 -33.26
C SER A 149 29.23 -44.59 -33.92
N LEU A 150 29.69 -43.34 -33.96
CA LEU A 150 31.00 -42.98 -34.51
C LEU A 150 32.15 -43.63 -33.72
N TRP A 151 32.00 -43.71 -32.39
CA TRP A 151 32.97 -44.38 -31.52
C TRP A 151 33.01 -45.90 -31.74
N ARG A 152 31.84 -46.56 -31.78
CA ARG A 152 31.71 -48.02 -31.94
C ARG A 152 32.18 -48.49 -33.32
N ASN A 153 31.87 -47.74 -34.36
CA ASN A 153 32.26 -48.04 -35.74
C ASN A 153 33.72 -47.63 -36.08
N GLY A 154 34.46 -47.06 -35.12
CA GLY A 154 35.88 -46.77 -35.29
C GLY A 154 36.21 -45.53 -36.14
N TYR A 155 35.24 -44.65 -36.36
CA TYR A 155 35.44 -43.40 -37.11
C TYR A 155 36.23 -42.35 -36.31
N LEU A 156 36.25 -42.44 -34.98
CA LEU A 156 37.05 -41.56 -34.14
C LEU A 156 38.53 -42.00 -34.12
N PRO A 157 39.45 -41.19 -34.67
CA PRO A 157 40.87 -41.49 -34.59
C PRO A 157 41.32 -41.43 -33.13
N TYR A 158 42.29 -42.27 -32.76
CA TYR A 158 42.86 -42.34 -31.41
C TYR A 158 41.93 -42.80 -30.27
N ARG A 159 40.73 -43.33 -30.57
CA ARG A 159 39.74 -43.76 -29.55
C ARG A 159 40.26 -44.74 -28.49
N LEU A 160 41.25 -45.58 -28.86
CA LEU A 160 41.85 -46.60 -28.00
C LEU A 160 43.15 -46.13 -27.32
N VAL A 161 43.67 -44.95 -27.66
CA VAL A 161 44.95 -44.46 -27.13
C VAL A 161 44.96 -44.34 -25.61
N PRO A 162 43.93 -43.75 -24.95
CA PRO A 162 43.90 -43.70 -23.49
C PRO A 162 43.98 -45.10 -22.87
N LEU A 163 43.23 -46.07 -23.40
CA LEU A 163 43.23 -47.43 -22.89
C LEU A 163 44.58 -48.13 -23.10
N LYS A 164 45.21 -47.96 -24.27
CA LYS A 164 46.54 -48.52 -24.58
C LYS A 164 47.66 -47.92 -23.73
N LEU A 165 47.49 -46.69 -23.21
CA LEU A 165 48.47 -46.05 -22.33
C LEU A 165 48.47 -46.68 -20.91
N PHE A 166 47.31 -47.14 -20.45
CA PHE A 166 47.12 -47.70 -19.11
C PHE A 166 47.12 -49.23 -19.07
N THR A 167 47.36 -49.92 -20.20
CA THR A 167 47.38 -51.39 -20.28
C THR A 167 48.63 -51.91 -21.00
N PRO A 168 49.09 -53.14 -20.72
CA PRO A 168 50.28 -53.70 -21.36
C PRO A 168 50.19 -53.70 -22.90
N GLY A 169 51.27 -53.26 -23.56
CA GLY A 169 51.30 -53.12 -25.02
C GLY A 169 51.10 -54.42 -25.80
N GLU A 170 51.43 -55.57 -25.20
CA GLU A 170 51.24 -56.92 -25.73
C GLU A 170 49.77 -57.31 -25.94
N TRP A 171 48.84 -56.63 -25.26
CA TRP A 171 47.39 -56.89 -25.39
C TRP A 171 46.79 -56.32 -26.67
N TRP A 172 47.54 -55.54 -27.46
CA TRP A 172 47.03 -54.77 -28.59
C TRP A 172 47.82 -54.99 -29.87
N ASN A 173 47.13 -54.93 -31.01
CA ASN A 173 47.81 -54.86 -32.30
C ASN A 173 48.52 -53.50 -32.50
N PRO A 174 49.68 -53.47 -33.19
CA PRO A 174 50.40 -52.23 -33.47
C PRO A 174 49.54 -51.18 -34.21
N GLY A 175 49.80 -49.90 -33.92
CA GLY A 175 49.09 -48.77 -34.52
C GLY A 175 47.89 -48.25 -33.72
N THR A 176 47.47 -47.03 -34.04
CA THR A 176 46.42 -46.28 -33.31
C THR A 176 45.01 -46.84 -33.51
N ARG A 177 44.80 -47.65 -34.56
CA ARG A 177 43.55 -48.34 -34.88
C ARG A 177 43.57 -49.85 -34.59
N GLY A 178 44.72 -50.41 -34.17
CA GLY A 178 44.86 -51.85 -33.92
C GLY A 178 43.97 -52.30 -32.76
N GLY A 179 43.09 -53.27 -33.01
CA GLY A 179 42.21 -53.87 -32.00
C GLY A 179 42.95 -54.76 -30.98
N PRO A 180 42.23 -55.34 -30.00
CA PRO A 180 42.81 -56.22 -29.00
C PRO A 180 43.40 -57.49 -29.65
N ARG A 181 44.55 -57.94 -29.15
CA ARG A 181 45.30 -59.13 -29.59
C ARG A 181 45.12 -60.31 -28.64
N THR A 182 44.96 -60.04 -27.33
CA THR A 182 44.78 -61.07 -26.29
C THR A 182 43.40 -60.98 -25.64
N ILE A 183 43.01 -62.03 -24.91
CA ILE A 183 41.72 -62.10 -24.21
C ILE A 183 41.64 -60.99 -23.13
N GLU A 184 42.76 -60.68 -22.49
CA GLU A 184 42.88 -59.59 -21.52
C GLU A 184 42.60 -58.22 -22.17
N GLY A 185 43.10 -57.99 -23.38
CA GLY A 185 42.81 -56.79 -24.17
C GLY A 185 41.32 -56.66 -24.53
N VAL A 186 40.66 -57.77 -24.87
CA VAL A 186 39.21 -57.81 -25.12
C VAL A 186 38.42 -57.45 -23.85
N ARG A 187 38.82 -57.98 -22.69
CA ARG A 187 38.19 -57.68 -21.40
C ARG A 187 38.39 -56.22 -20.98
N ALA A 188 39.59 -55.67 -21.17
CA ALA A 188 39.89 -54.26 -20.89
C ALA A 188 39.08 -53.30 -21.79
N LEU A 189 38.92 -53.66 -23.07
CA LEU A 189 38.09 -52.89 -24.00
C LEU A 189 36.62 -52.85 -23.56
N ALA A 190 36.07 -53.98 -23.11
CA ALA A 190 34.68 -54.04 -22.66
C ALA A 190 34.40 -53.15 -21.42
N VAL A 191 35.36 -53.06 -20.49
CA VAL A 191 35.26 -52.17 -19.32
C VAL A 191 35.39 -50.69 -19.72
N TYR A 192 36.31 -50.38 -20.63
CA TYR A 192 36.49 -49.02 -21.15
C TYR A 192 35.25 -48.53 -21.92
N GLU A 193 34.63 -49.40 -22.72
CA GLU A 193 33.35 -49.15 -23.40
C GLU A 193 32.23 -48.82 -22.42
N ALA A 194 32.15 -49.58 -21.32
CA ALA A 194 31.17 -49.38 -20.28
C ALA A 194 31.31 -48.01 -19.59
N LEU A 195 32.54 -47.61 -19.27
CA LEU A 195 32.83 -46.32 -18.65
C LEU A 195 32.51 -45.15 -19.57
N LEU A 196 32.92 -45.23 -20.84
CA LEU A 196 32.69 -44.17 -21.82
C LEU A 196 31.19 -44.03 -22.15
N PHE A 197 30.48 -45.16 -22.24
CA PHE A 197 29.03 -45.16 -22.38
C PHE A 197 28.34 -44.52 -21.16
N GLY A 198 28.76 -44.88 -19.94
CA GLY A 198 28.23 -44.31 -18.70
C GLY A 198 28.43 -42.80 -18.63
N LEU A 199 29.61 -42.30 -19.00
CA LEU A 199 29.92 -40.88 -19.06
C LEU A 199 29.06 -40.15 -20.10
N LEU A 200 28.84 -40.77 -21.26
CA LEU A 200 28.00 -40.24 -22.33
C LEU A 200 26.53 -40.13 -21.91
N VAL A 201 25.99 -41.16 -21.25
CA VAL A 201 24.62 -41.14 -20.71
C VAL A 201 24.47 -40.07 -19.63
N TYR A 202 25.46 -39.95 -18.73
CA TYR A 202 25.46 -38.89 -17.71
C TYR A 202 25.49 -37.48 -18.32
N GLY A 203 26.37 -37.25 -19.30
CA GLY A 203 26.43 -35.98 -20.03
C GLY A 203 25.13 -35.65 -20.77
N CYS A 204 24.55 -36.64 -21.45
CA CYS A 204 23.27 -36.50 -22.15
C CYS A 204 22.13 -36.18 -21.19
N GLY A 205 22.05 -36.85 -20.04
CA GLY A 205 21.05 -36.62 -19.01
C GLY A 205 21.09 -35.20 -18.44
N ARG A 206 22.31 -34.67 -18.22
CA ARG A 206 22.52 -33.32 -17.69
C ARG A 206 22.29 -32.23 -18.74
N LEU A 207 22.76 -32.41 -19.97
CA LEU A 207 22.63 -31.39 -21.04
C LEU A 207 21.22 -31.34 -21.63
N GLY A 208 20.50 -32.46 -21.67
CA GLY A 208 19.17 -32.55 -22.29
C GLY A 208 18.00 -32.21 -21.36
N ASN A 209 18.24 -31.79 -20.11
CA ASN A 209 17.19 -31.52 -19.11
C ASN A 209 16.15 -32.66 -18.95
N PHE A 210 16.57 -33.91 -19.16
CA PHE A 210 15.69 -35.09 -19.10
C PHE A 210 14.99 -35.25 -17.74
N SER A 211 15.62 -34.78 -16.66
CA SER A 211 15.02 -34.74 -15.32
C SER A 211 13.76 -33.86 -15.26
N GLU A 212 13.78 -32.70 -15.91
CA GLU A 212 12.67 -31.76 -15.89
C GLU A 212 11.52 -32.24 -16.79
N LEU A 213 11.86 -32.85 -17.94
CA LEU A 213 10.88 -33.54 -18.79
C LEU A 213 10.19 -34.69 -18.06
N PHE A 214 10.96 -35.54 -17.37
CA PHE A 214 10.42 -36.66 -16.60
C PHE A 214 9.48 -36.16 -15.49
N ARG A 215 9.89 -35.11 -14.76
CA ARG A 215 9.05 -34.49 -13.74
C ARG A 215 7.75 -33.93 -14.33
N ARG A 216 7.84 -33.16 -15.42
CA ARG A 216 6.69 -32.42 -15.99
C ARG A 216 5.73 -33.29 -16.78
N HIS A 217 6.18 -34.39 -17.40
CA HIS A 217 5.33 -35.21 -18.29
C HIS A 217 5.00 -36.60 -17.73
N VAL A 218 5.84 -37.15 -16.84
CA VAL A 218 5.66 -38.49 -16.29
C VAL A 218 5.22 -38.42 -14.83
N VAL A 219 5.86 -37.59 -14.00
CA VAL A 219 5.50 -37.46 -12.57
C VAL A 219 4.20 -36.68 -12.38
N SER A 220 3.97 -35.61 -13.13
CA SER A 220 2.75 -34.78 -13.05
C SER A 220 1.46 -35.56 -13.34
N ARG A 221 1.53 -36.61 -14.15
CA ARG A 221 0.38 -37.46 -14.52
C ARG A 221 0.00 -38.48 -13.44
N GLY A 222 0.81 -38.60 -12.38
CA GLY A 222 0.52 -39.46 -11.22
C GLY A 222 0.57 -40.97 -11.52
N GLN A 223 0.14 -41.76 -10.54
CA GLN A 223 -0.05 -43.21 -10.69
C GLN A 223 -1.39 -43.50 -11.40
N PRO A 224 -1.52 -44.50 -12.29
CA PRO A 224 -0.55 -45.57 -12.60
C PRO A 224 0.43 -45.26 -13.74
N PHE A 225 0.33 -44.10 -14.38
CA PHE A 225 1.11 -43.76 -15.57
C PHE A 225 2.62 -43.78 -15.29
N LEU A 226 3.04 -43.25 -14.14
CA LEU A 226 4.43 -43.27 -13.68
C LEU A 226 5.01 -44.71 -13.61
N ALA A 227 4.24 -45.67 -13.09
CA ALA A 227 4.67 -47.06 -12.98
C ALA A 227 4.77 -47.75 -14.35
N VAL A 228 3.82 -47.47 -15.26
CA VAL A 228 3.85 -48.03 -16.62
C VAL A 228 5.02 -47.47 -17.42
N ALA A 229 5.24 -46.15 -17.39
CA ALA A 229 6.32 -45.51 -18.11
C ALA A 229 7.70 -46.01 -17.64
N THR A 230 7.89 -46.15 -16.33
CA THR A 230 9.11 -46.71 -15.76
C THR A 230 9.28 -48.20 -16.06
N ALA A 231 8.20 -48.98 -16.15
CA ALA A 231 8.25 -50.40 -16.51
C ALA A 231 8.63 -50.61 -17.99
N VAL A 232 8.07 -49.80 -18.90
CA VAL A 232 8.45 -49.81 -20.32
C VAL A 232 9.92 -49.41 -20.50
N ALA A 233 10.36 -48.35 -19.82
CA ALA A 233 11.76 -47.92 -19.85
C ALA A 233 12.71 -49.00 -19.30
N ALA A 234 12.32 -49.68 -18.22
CA ALA A 234 13.08 -50.78 -17.63
C ALA A 234 13.20 -51.97 -18.59
N GLY A 235 12.09 -52.35 -19.25
CA GLY A 235 12.06 -53.43 -20.24
C GLY A 235 12.90 -53.13 -21.47
N LEU A 236 12.81 -51.89 -22.00
CA LEU A 236 13.63 -51.45 -23.13
C LEU A 236 15.12 -51.42 -22.77
N THR A 237 15.46 -50.97 -21.56
CA THR A 237 16.84 -51.00 -21.07
C THR A 237 17.35 -52.44 -21.01
N LEU A 238 16.57 -53.36 -20.43
CA LEU A 238 16.95 -54.77 -20.33
C LEU A 238 17.15 -55.43 -21.71
N LEU A 239 16.28 -55.12 -22.66
CA LEU A 239 16.40 -55.58 -24.05
C LEU A 239 17.69 -55.07 -24.71
N LEU A 240 18.05 -53.81 -24.50
CA LEU A 240 19.28 -53.23 -25.03
C LEU A 240 20.55 -53.78 -24.36
N VAL A 241 20.49 -54.17 -23.08
CA VAL A 241 21.61 -54.87 -22.42
C VAL A 241 21.81 -56.26 -23.02
N TRP A 242 20.73 -57.03 -23.21
CA TRP A 242 20.83 -58.39 -23.73
C TRP A 242 21.19 -58.46 -25.22
N ASN A 243 20.78 -57.47 -26.01
CA ASN A 243 21.20 -57.34 -27.41
C ASN A 243 22.65 -56.82 -27.57
N GLY A 244 23.42 -56.67 -26.49
CA GLY A 244 24.81 -56.18 -26.54
C GLY A 244 24.94 -54.75 -27.05
N THR A 245 23.85 -53.97 -26.99
CA THR A 245 23.86 -52.56 -27.38
C THR A 245 24.37 -51.69 -26.22
N LEU A 246 23.96 -52.03 -24.99
CA LEU A 246 24.48 -51.45 -23.76
C LEU A 246 25.61 -52.32 -23.19
N PRO A 247 26.83 -51.78 -23.02
CA PRO A 247 27.98 -52.51 -22.47
C PRO A 247 27.85 -52.67 -20.95
N VAL A 248 26.88 -53.45 -20.47
CA VAL A 248 26.65 -53.70 -19.03
C VAL A 248 26.85 -55.17 -18.67
N ALA A 249 26.37 -56.11 -19.47
CA ALA A 249 26.52 -57.54 -19.19
C ALA A 249 27.98 -57.99 -19.23
N ALA A 250 28.69 -57.67 -20.32
CA ALA A 250 30.07 -58.04 -20.54
C ALA A 250 31.04 -57.58 -19.43
N PRO A 251 31.09 -56.30 -19.02
CA PRO A 251 32.01 -55.85 -17.98
C PRO A 251 31.68 -56.45 -16.61
N VAL A 252 30.40 -56.67 -16.28
CA VAL A 252 30.02 -57.32 -15.01
C VAL A 252 30.47 -58.79 -15.00
N LEU A 253 30.30 -59.50 -16.12
CA LEU A 253 30.79 -60.87 -16.26
C LEU A 253 32.32 -60.93 -16.16
N VAL A 254 33.03 -59.94 -16.73
CA VAL A 254 34.50 -59.78 -16.61
C VAL A 254 34.91 -59.55 -15.15
N LEU A 255 34.21 -58.66 -14.43
CA LEU A 255 34.48 -58.34 -13.03
C LEU A 255 34.24 -59.54 -12.11
N VAL A 256 33.14 -60.25 -12.31
CA VAL A 256 32.81 -61.47 -11.55
C VAL A 256 33.78 -62.60 -11.88
N ALA A 257 34.23 -62.72 -13.14
CA ALA A 257 35.28 -63.67 -13.53
C ALA A 257 36.64 -63.33 -12.88
N ALA A 258 36.96 -62.04 -12.72
CA ALA A 258 38.21 -61.59 -12.11
C ALA A 258 38.26 -61.87 -10.60
N VAL A 259 37.10 -61.86 -9.92
CA VAL A 259 37.00 -62.10 -8.48
C VAL A 259 36.84 -63.59 -8.15
N GLY A 260 36.03 -64.33 -8.91
CA GLY A 260 35.69 -65.72 -8.61
C GLY A 260 36.40 -66.79 -9.46
N GLY A 261 37.21 -66.38 -10.45
CA GLY A 261 37.80 -67.28 -11.45
C GLY A 261 36.81 -67.63 -12.57
N GLY A 262 37.28 -67.84 -13.80
CA GLY A 262 36.41 -68.07 -14.96
C GLY A 262 35.62 -69.39 -14.94
N GLU A 263 36.05 -70.36 -14.15
CA GLU A 263 35.45 -71.70 -14.05
C GLU A 263 34.07 -71.70 -13.37
N ILE A 264 33.74 -70.65 -12.60
CA ILE A 264 32.43 -70.48 -11.95
C ILE A 264 31.27 -70.44 -12.94
N TYR A 265 31.51 -70.08 -14.20
CA TYR A 265 30.49 -70.03 -15.25
C TYR A 265 30.20 -71.40 -15.90
N GLN A 266 30.97 -72.45 -15.60
CA GLN A 266 30.67 -73.81 -16.06
C GLN A 266 29.40 -74.37 -15.39
N SER A 267 29.08 -73.89 -14.19
CA SER A 267 27.81 -74.19 -13.54
C SER A 267 26.69 -73.31 -14.09
N GLN A 268 25.72 -73.95 -14.76
CA GLN A 268 24.56 -73.27 -15.33
C GLN A 268 23.74 -72.52 -14.28
N ALA A 269 23.71 -73.02 -13.03
CA ALA A 269 23.03 -72.36 -11.92
C ALA A 269 23.72 -71.03 -11.53
N VAL A 270 25.06 -71.00 -11.52
CA VAL A 270 25.83 -69.80 -11.19
C VAL A 270 25.70 -68.76 -12.30
N ALA A 271 25.79 -69.17 -13.57
CA ALA A 271 25.59 -68.27 -14.70
C ALA A 271 24.18 -67.63 -14.67
N ASN A 272 23.13 -68.43 -14.48
CA ASN A 272 21.76 -67.92 -14.39
C ASN A 272 21.56 -66.99 -13.19
N THR A 273 22.23 -67.25 -12.06
CA THR A 273 22.19 -66.37 -10.88
C THR A 273 22.84 -65.02 -11.17
N VAL A 274 24.00 -65.01 -11.83
CA VAL A 274 24.67 -63.76 -12.23
C VAL A 274 23.81 -62.97 -13.21
N TYR A 275 23.20 -63.63 -14.20
CA TYR A 275 22.25 -62.97 -15.12
C TYR A 275 21.01 -62.42 -14.40
N ALA A 276 20.48 -63.14 -13.42
CA ALA A 276 19.35 -62.68 -12.60
C ALA A 276 19.73 -61.46 -11.74
N VAL A 277 20.95 -61.43 -11.18
CA VAL A 277 21.47 -60.29 -10.42
C VAL A 277 21.66 -59.07 -11.33
N ILE A 278 22.21 -59.24 -12.53
CA ILE A 278 22.35 -58.14 -13.51
C ILE A 278 20.96 -57.60 -13.89
N ALA A 279 19.99 -58.48 -14.19
CA ALA A 279 18.63 -58.06 -14.47
C ALA A 279 17.99 -57.30 -13.29
N ALA A 280 18.13 -57.80 -12.07
CA ALA A 280 17.61 -57.15 -10.86
C ALA A 280 18.27 -55.79 -10.62
N ALA A 281 19.59 -55.69 -10.81
CA ALA A 281 20.34 -54.43 -10.66
C ALA A 281 19.89 -53.37 -11.68
N VAL A 282 19.60 -53.78 -12.91
CA VAL A 282 19.05 -52.88 -13.95
C VAL A 282 17.61 -52.47 -13.62
N LEU A 283 16.77 -53.37 -13.12
CA LEU A 283 15.36 -53.08 -12.80
C LEU A 283 15.19 -52.21 -11.54
N TYR A 284 16.08 -52.36 -10.54
CA TYR A 284 15.99 -51.69 -9.25
C TYR A 284 15.81 -50.15 -9.30
N PRO A 285 16.63 -49.37 -10.05
CA PRO A 285 16.46 -47.92 -10.10
C PRO A 285 15.11 -47.51 -10.71
N PHE A 286 14.62 -48.24 -11.72
CA PHE A 286 13.30 -47.98 -12.32
C PHE A 286 12.14 -48.34 -11.38
N ALA A 287 12.26 -49.43 -10.62
CA ALA A 287 11.27 -49.82 -9.63
C ALA A 287 11.15 -48.78 -8.49
N ARG A 288 12.28 -48.18 -8.10
CA ARG A 288 12.32 -47.10 -7.10
C ARG A 288 11.72 -45.81 -7.65
N LEU A 289 12.09 -45.39 -8.86
CA LEU A 289 11.54 -44.20 -9.53
C LEU A 289 10.04 -44.32 -9.82
N GLY A 290 9.57 -45.52 -10.19
CA GLY A 290 8.18 -45.80 -10.51
C GLY A 290 7.25 -45.97 -9.31
N ARG A 291 7.79 -45.94 -8.09
CA ARG A 291 7.08 -46.26 -6.83
C ARG A 291 6.26 -47.55 -6.93
N TRP A 292 6.79 -48.59 -7.59
CA TRP A 292 6.04 -49.82 -7.88
C TRP A 292 5.55 -50.52 -6.61
N ARG A 293 6.25 -50.35 -5.48
CA ARG A 293 5.85 -50.84 -4.16
C ARG A 293 4.50 -50.30 -3.70
N GLU A 294 4.22 -49.03 -3.97
CA GLU A 294 2.95 -48.39 -3.57
C GLU A 294 1.79 -48.85 -4.45
N LEU A 295 2.05 -49.14 -5.72
CA LEU A 295 1.04 -49.68 -6.62
C LEU A 295 0.73 -51.15 -6.29
N ILE A 296 1.74 -51.92 -5.89
CA ILE A 296 1.57 -53.27 -5.34
C ILE A 296 0.82 -53.23 -4.00
N ALA A 297 1.14 -52.27 -3.12
CA ALA A 297 0.42 -52.05 -1.87
C ALA A 297 -1.04 -51.63 -2.10
N ALA A 298 -1.30 -50.71 -3.02
CA ALA A 298 -2.65 -50.26 -3.39
C ALA A 298 -3.49 -51.36 -4.05
N ARG A 299 -2.87 -52.27 -4.82
CA ARG A 299 -3.56 -53.45 -5.38
C ARG A 299 -3.81 -54.55 -4.34
N ARG A 300 -2.92 -54.71 -3.35
CA ARG A 300 -3.10 -55.65 -2.23
C ARG A 300 -4.04 -55.12 -1.14
N GLY A 301 -4.23 -53.80 -1.06
CA GLY A 301 -5.08 -53.11 -0.07
C GLY A 301 -6.50 -52.78 -0.56
N ARG A 302 -6.99 -53.38 -1.65
CA ARG A 302 -8.37 -53.16 -2.14
C ARG A 302 -9.43 -53.90 -1.32
N GLY A 303 -9.32 -53.80 0.00
CA GLY A 303 -10.16 -54.51 0.95
C GLY A 303 -10.14 -53.93 2.36
N THR A 304 -9.87 -52.64 2.55
CA THR A 304 -10.24 -51.87 3.75
C THR A 304 -10.12 -50.39 3.41
N GLY A 305 -11.22 -49.64 3.47
CA GLY A 305 -11.20 -48.20 3.28
C GLY A 305 -10.33 -47.54 4.35
N THR A 306 -9.29 -46.84 3.92
CA THR A 306 -8.55 -45.93 4.80
C THR A 306 -9.16 -44.54 4.62
N PRO A 307 -9.52 -43.82 5.71
CA PRO A 307 -10.04 -42.47 5.62
C PRO A 307 -9.00 -41.53 5.00
N ALA A 308 -9.48 -40.46 4.38
CA ALA A 308 -8.67 -39.34 3.95
C ALA A 308 -7.74 -38.86 5.08
N PRO A 309 -6.51 -38.41 4.78
CA PRO A 309 -5.66 -37.80 5.79
C PRO A 309 -6.42 -36.59 6.35
N ALA A 310 -6.80 -36.68 7.62
CA ALA A 310 -7.18 -35.50 8.38
C ALA A 310 -6.00 -34.53 8.30
N ASP A 311 -6.31 -33.27 8.00
CA ASP A 311 -5.40 -32.16 8.21
C ASP A 311 -4.71 -32.36 9.56
N ASP A 312 -3.39 -32.47 9.55
CA ASP A 312 -2.59 -32.39 10.76
C ASP A 312 -3.02 -31.10 11.49
N PRO A 313 -3.58 -31.17 12.72
CA PRO A 313 -3.79 -29.96 13.49
C PRO A 313 -2.41 -29.38 13.75
N ALA A 314 -2.18 -28.18 13.23
CA ALA A 314 -0.98 -27.40 13.49
C ALA A 314 -0.66 -27.45 15.00
N PRO A 315 0.62 -27.61 15.39
CA PRO A 315 1.00 -27.83 16.78
C PRO A 315 0.45 -26.71 17.67
N ALA A 316 -0.29 -27.12 18.70
CA ALA A 316 -0.94 -26.28 19.71
C ALA A 316 0.07 -25.63 20.68
N THR A 317 0.98 -24.79 20.16
CA THR A 317 2.00 -24.11 20.99
C THR A 317 1.83 -22.60 21.10
N ALA A 318 0.74 -22.00 20.57
CA ALA A 318 0.35 -20.65 20.95
C ALA A 318 -0.69 -20.73 22.07
N THR A 319 -0.33 -20.34 23.29
CA THR A 319 -1.29 -20.08 24.37
C THR A 319 -2.40 -19.20 23.80
N SER A 320 -3.57 -19.79 23.63
CA SER A 320 -4.59 -19.26 22.75
C SER A 320 -5.04 -17.86 23.24
N ALA A 321 -5.03 -16.85 22.37
CA ALA A 321 -5.22 -15.44 22.77
C ALA A 321 -6.58 -15.16 23.44
N ASP A 322 -7.54 -16.08 23.28
CA ASP A 322 -8.84 -16.13 23.98
C ASP A 322 -8.74 -16.43 25.47
N ARG A 323 -7.57 -16.86 25.95
CA ARG A 323 -7.30 -17.20 27.36
C ARG A 323 -6.56 -16.12 28.15
N TRP A 324 -6.38 -14.93 27.58
CA TRP A 324 -5.77 -13.78 28.26
C TRP A 324 -4.41 -14.10 28.94
N PRO A 325 -3.42 -14.61 28.18
CA PRO A 325 -2.13 -15.04 28.75
C PRO A 325 -1.40 -13.92 29.50
N GLU A 326 -1.54 -12.68 29.03
CA GLU A 326 -0.96 -11.47 29.63
C GLU A 326 -1.43 -11.27 31.08
N LEU A 327 -2.73 -11.44 31.34
CA LEU A 327 -3.32 -11.27 32.67
C LEU A 327 -2.90 -12.42 33.61
N ARG A 328 -2.85 -13.65 33.08
CA ARG A 328 -2.40 -14.81 33.88
C ARG A 328 -0.93 -14.71 34.24
N ALA A 329 -0.08 -14.26 33.31
CA ALA A 329 1.32 -14.00 33.58
C ALA A 329 1.51 -12.91 34.65
N ALA A 330 0.60 -11.93 34.71
CA ALA A 330 0.56 -10.90 35.74
C ALA A 330 -0.09 -11.35 37.07
N GLY A 331 -0.49 -12.62 37.21
CA GLY A 331 -1.08 -13.17 38.44
C GLY A 331 -2.60 -12.96 38.60
N TRP A 332 -3.26 -12.34 37.63
CA TRP A 332 -4.71 -12.07 37.66
C TRP A 332 -5.52 -13.21 37.02
N THR A 333 -5.40 -14.41 37.59
CA THR A 333 -6.03 -15.63 37.06
C THR A 333 -7.55 -15.56 37.06
N ASP A 334 -8.17 -15.08 38.15
CA ASP A 334 -9.62 -15.10 38.33
C ASP A 334 -10.32 -14.13 37.35
N ALA A 335 -9.72 -12.96 37.14
CA ALA A 335 -10.16 -12.01 36.12
C ALA A 335 -10.01 -12.59 34.71
N ALA A 336 -8.87 -13.25 34.42
CA ALA A 336 -8.65 -13.90 33.12
C ALA A 336 -9.63 -15.06 32.86
N GLU A 337 -9.98 -15.84 33.88
CA GLU A 337 -10.98 -16.91 33.79
C GLU A 337 -12.39 -16.36 33.53
N THR A 338 -12.77 -15.30 34.25
CA THR A 338 -14.04 -14.59 34.05
C THR A 338 -14.16 -14.10 32.61
N LEU A 339 -13.14 -13.40 32.08
CA LEU A 339 -13.15 -12.93 30.70
C LEU A 339 -13.13 -14.06 29.68
N THR A 340 -12.42 -15.16 29.96
CA THR A 340 -12.45 -16.36 29.10
C THR A 340 -13.87 -16.97 29.03
N ALA A 341 -14.61 -16.96 30.15
CA ALA A 341 -16.00 -17.41 30.19
C ALA A 341 -16.95 -16.46 29.44
N GLU A 342 -16.74 -15.14 29.53
CA GLU A 342 -17.49 -14.14 28.77
C GLU A 342 -17.30 -14.31 27.25
N VAL A 343 -16.08 -14.59 26.76
CA VAL A 343 -15.82 -14.93 25.35
C VAL A 343 -16.66 -16.15 24.93
N ARG A 344 -16.61 -17.23 25.72
CA ARG A 344 -17.30 -18.50 25.41
C ARG A 344 -18.82 -18.38 25.44
N THR A 345 -19.34 -17.52 26.31
CA THR A 345 -20.79 -17.27 26.45
C THR A 345 -21.31 -16.21 25.48
N GLY A 346 -20.45 -15.60 24.67
CA GLY A 346 -20.84 -14.60 23.67
C GLY A 346 -21.30 -13.25 24.25
N ARG A 347 -20.98 -12.97 25.52
CA ARG A 347 -21.37 -11.73 26.23
C ARG A 347 -20.38 -10.58 26.05
N MET A 348 -19.24 -10.86 25.40
CA MET A 348 -18.18 -9.90 25.10
C MET A 348 -18.03 -9.74 23.58
N ASN A 349 -17.70 -8.53 23.13
CA ASN A 349 -17.39 -8.23 21.73
C ASN A 349 -15.88 -7.93 21.54
N ASP A 350 -15.46 -7.66 20.31
CA ASP A 350 -14.08 -7.33 19.94
C ASP A 350 -13.60 -5.98 20.52
N VAL A 351 -14.48 -4.99 20.63
CA VAL A 351 -14.21 -3.67 21.23
C VAL A 351 -13.93 -3.79 22.73
N ASP A 352 -14.71 -4.60 23.45
CA ASP A 352 -14.51 -4.89 24.87
C ASP A 352 -13.14 -5.53 25.11
N VAL A 353 -12.73 -6.46 24.24
CA VAL A 353 -11.38 -7.05 24.32
C VAL A 353 -10.32 -5.97 24.20
N ALA A 354 -10.42 -5.11 23.18
CA ALA A 354 -9.46 -4.03 22.96
C ALA A 354 -9.46 -3.02 24.11
N ARG A 355 -10.63 -2.68 24.64
CA ARG A 355 -10.83 -1.78 25.78
C ARG A 355 -10.19 -2.31 27.04
N LEU A 356 -10.48 -3.56 27.40
CA LEU A 356 -9.94 -4.19 28.59
C LEU A 356 -8.42 -4.35 28.49
N ARG A 357 -7.89 -4.79 27.34
CA ARG A 357 -6.43 -4.85 27.13
C ARG A 357 -5.79 -3.48 27.28
N HIS A 358 -6.42 -2.44 26.76
CA HIS A 358 -5.94 -1.07 26.92
C HIS A 358 -5.97 -0.63 28.40
N ALA A 359 -7.08 -0.86 29.09
CA ALA A 359 -7.25 -0.53 30.50
C ALA A 359 -6.21 -1.25 31.38
N TRP A 360 -5.95 -2.53 31.14
CA TRP A 360 -4.90 -3.29 31.82
C TRP A 360 -3.50 -2.73 31.51
N ALA A 361 -3.20 -2.45 30.24
CA ALA A 361 -1.92 -1.85 29.86
C ALA A 361 -1.68 -0.47 30.51
N GLN A 362 -2.74 0.33 30.69
CA GLN A 362 -2.67 1.58 31.44
C GLN A 362 -2.50 1.34 32.95
N ALA A 363 -3.27 0.42 33.53
CA ALA A 363 -3.23 0.12 34.96
C ALA A 363 -1.88 -0.47 35.39
N THR A 364 -1.19 -1.23 34.53
CA THR A 364 0.17 -1.72 34.82
C THR A 364 1.18 -0.57 35.01
N ARG A 365 0.93 0.61 34.44
CA ARG A 365 1.76 1.82 34.66
C ARG A 365 1.40 2.57 35.96
N SER A 366 0.28 2.22 36.59
CA SER A 366 -0.25 2.89 37.78
C SER A 366 -0.86 1.86 38.74
N PRO A 367 -0.06 1.31 39.68
CA PRO A 367 -0.46 0.18 40.53
C PRO A 367 -1.81 0.35 41.24
N ASP A 368 -2.15 1.58 41.65
CA ASP A 368 -3.41 1.93 42.32
C ASP A 368 -4.66 1.65 41.48
N ARG A 369 -4.54 1.54 40.14
CA ARG A 369 -5.65 1.27 39.22
C ARG A 369 -5.88 -0.22 38.96
N LEU A 370 -4.94 -1.09 39.32
CA LEU A 370 -5.03 -2.53 39.01
C LEU A 370 -6.11 -3.24 39.82
N ALA A 371 -6.14 -3.04 41.14
CA ALA A 371 -7.11 -3.71 42.01
C ALA A 371 -8.57 -3.28 41.71
N PRO A 372 -8.90 -1.98 41.56
CA PRO A 372 -10.24 -1.56 41.15
C PRO A 372 -10.67 -2.10 39.78
N LEU A 373 -9.72 -2.20 38.83
CA LEU A 373 -10.01 -2.78 37.51
C LEU A 373 -10.30 -4.28 37.60
N ALA A 374 -9.52 -5.03 38.39
CA ALA A 374 -9.76 -6.45 38.65
C ALA A 374 -11.14 -6.67 39.27
N GLU A 375 -11.50 -5.90 40.29
CA GLU A 375 -12.81 -5.96 40.95
C GLU A 375 -13.95 -5.63 39.96
N ALA A 376 -13.79 -4.60 39.13
CA ALA A 376 -14.76 -4.26 38.10
C ALA A 376 -14.96 -5.39 37.09
N VAL A 377 -13.89 -6.07 36.67
CA VAL A 377 -13.96 -7.24 35.77
C VAL A 377 -14.67 -8.41 36.45
N LEU A 378 -14.42 -8.69 37.72
CA LEU A 378 -15.12 -9.75 38.46
C LEU A 378 -16.63 -9.45 38.61
N ARG A 379 -16.98 -8.17 38.78
CA ARG A 379 -18.39 -7.73 38.95
C ARG A 379 -19.18 -7.64 37.66
N THR A 380 -18.58 -7.11 36.60
CA THR A 380 -19.28 -6.75 35.34
C THR A 380 -18.76 -7.47 34.09
N GLY A 381 -17.76 -8.35 34.25
CA GLY A 381 -17.20 -9.15 33.15
C GLY A 381 -16.62 -8.27 32.03
N GLY A 382 -17.02 -8.58 30.79
CA GLY A 382 -16.58 -7.87 29.59
C GLY A 382 -17.02 -6.40 29.53
N ALA A 383 -18.00 -5.98 30.33
CA ALA A 383 -18.50 -4.59 30.36
C ALA A 383 -17.67 -3.66 31.26
N ALA A 384 -16.63 -4.16 31.93
CA ALA A 384 -15.77 -3.34 32.77
C ALA A 384 -15.02 -2.25 31.98
N ALA A 385 -14.58 -1.22 32.71
CA ALA A 385 -13.95 -0.01 32.20
C ALA A 385 -14.72 0.62 31.02
N PRO A 386 -16.01 0.97 31.19
CA PRO A 386 -16.84 1.45 30.09
C PRO A 386 -16.33 2.79 29.55
N HIS A 387 -16.58 3.02 28.26
CA HIS A 387 -16.45 4.35 27.65
C HIS A 387 -17.42 5.35 28.34
N PRO A 388 -17.11 6.66 28.43
CA PRO A 388 -18.01 7.64 29.06
C PRO A 388 -19.43 7.68 28.49
N SER A 389 -19.63 7.32 27.21
CA SER A 389 -20.97 7.21 26.61
C SER A 389 -21.76 5.98 27.06
N GLY A 390 -21.10 4.97 27.64
CA GLY A 390 -21.69 3.67 27.99
C GLY A 390 -21.80 2.70 26.81
N ASP A 391 -21.55 3.14 25.57
CA ASP A 391 -21.61 2.29 24.39
C ASP A 391 -20.48 1.26 24.37
N ARG A 392 -20.80 0.05 23.90
CA ARG A 392 -19.84 -1.05 23.74
C ARG A 392 -19.49 -1.34 22.29
N ASP A 393 -20.20 -0.73 21.34
CA ASP A 393 -19.96 -0.88 19.90
C ASP A 393 -20.55 0.33 19.14
N LEU A 394 -20.17 0.49 17.87
CA LEU A 394 -20.85 1.38 16.94
C LEU A 394 -22.20 0.80 16.51
N PRO A 395 -23.20 1.67 16.23
CA PRO A 395 -24.53 1.24 15.81
C PRO A 395 -24.52 0.51 14.46
N ARG A 396 -23.60 0.89 13.57
CA ARG A 396 -23.38 0.24 12.28
C ARG A 396 -21.91 0.31 11.88
N ARG A 397 -21.36 -0.82 11.43
CA ARG A 397 -20.05 -0.91 10.80
C ARG A 397 -20.22 -1.20 9.31
N THR A 398 -19.57 -0.45 8.43
CA THR A 398 -19.64 -0.64 6.97
C THR A 398 -18.41 -1.30 6.38
N ALA A 399 -17.26 -1.20 7.06
CA ALA A 399 -16.02 -1.88 6.68
C ALA A 399 -15.67 -3.03 7.62
N ARG A 400 -14.72 -3.88 7.19
CA ARG A 400 -14.13 -4.90 8.05
C ARG A 400 -13.04 -4.27 8.93
N HIS A 401 -13.18 -4.45 10.25
CA HIS A 401 -12.30 -3.89 11.27
C HIS A 401 -11.63 -5.01 12.08
N ASP A 402 -10.36 -4.87 12.39
CA ASP A 402 -9.62 -5.69 13.34
C ASP A 402 -9.19 -4.81 14.51
N VAL A 403 -10.10 -4.65 15.47
CA VAL A 403 -9.95 -3.71 16.59
C VAL A 403 -8.71 -4.02 17.45
N LEU A 404 -8.27 -5.29 17.49
CA LEU A 404 -7.04 -5.67 18.19
C LEU A 404 -5.77 -5.02 17.62
N THR A 405 -5.64 -4.98 16.29
CA THR A 405 -4.52 -4.30 15.63
C THR A 405 -4.83 -2.84 15.30
N GLY A 406 -6.10 -2.44 15.45
CA GLY A 406 -6.60 -1.15 15.01
C GLY A 406 -6.66 -1.02 13.49
N GLN A 407 -6.63 -2.14 12.75
CA GLN A 407 -6.69 -2.12 11.29
C GLN A 407 -8.13 -1.97 10.80
N VAL A 408 -8.31 -1.15 9.77
CA VAL A 408 -9.51 -1.12 8.93
C VAL A 408 -9.16 -1.51 7.52
N ARG A 409 -9.90 -2.44 6.93
CA ARG A 409 -9.72 -2.85 5.55
C ARG A 409 -10.43 -1.86 4.62
N ILE A 410 -9.65 -1.21 3.76
CA ILE A 410 -10.16 -0.25 2.76
C ILE A 410 -10.45 -0.94 1.43
N GLY A 411 -9.73 -2.01 1.12
CA GLY A 411 -9.91 -2.70 -0.15
C GLY A 411 -8.97 -3.87 -0.36
N ARG A 412 -8.75 -4.22 -1.63
CA ARG A 412 -7.86 -5.30 -2.07
C ARG A 412 -6.93 -4.80 -3.17
N CYS A 413 -5.65 -5.12 -3.07
CA CYS A 413 -4.71 -4.82 -4.14
C CYS A 413 -5.11 -5.58 -5.42
N ALA A 414 -5.24 -4.86 -6.53
CA ALA A 414 -5.60 -5.44 -7.82
C ALA A 414 -4.55 -6.44 -8.32
N GLU A 415 -4.97 -7.41 -9.15
CA GLU A 415 -4.08 -8.32 -9.86
C GLU A 415 -3.50 -7.59 -11.08
N ASP A 416 -2.54 -6.70 -10.84
CA ASP A 416 -1.99 -5.80 -11.85
C ASP A 416 -0.44 -5.80 -11.83
N PRO A 417 0.24 -5.71 -13.00
CA PRO A 417 1.70 -5.60 -13.07
C PRO A 417 2.32 -4.51 -12.19
N HIS A 418 1.64 -3.38 -12.01
CA HIS A 418 2.08 -2.26 -11.17
C HIS A 418 2.13 -2.65 -9.68
N ASN A 419 1.41 -3.67 -9.25
CA ASN A 419 1.50 -4.17 -7.88
C ASN A 419 2.62 -5.21 -7.79
N PRO A 420 3.52 -5.12 -6.77
CA PRO A 420 4.51 -6.17 -6.52
C PRO A 420 3.80 -7.51 -6.38
N TYR A 421 4.39 -8.59 -6.90
CA TYR A 421 3.74 -9.90 -6.91
C TYR A 421 3.25 -10.35 -5.52
N ALA A 422 4.07 -10.12 -4.48
CA ALA A 422 3.72 -10.42 -3.09
C ALA A 422 2.53 -9.60 -2.53
N ARG A 423 2.21 -8.44 -3.15
CA ARG A 423 1.11 -7.55 -2.77
C ARG A 423 -0.15 -7.77 -3.61
N ARG A 424 -0.09 -8.43 -4.76
CA ARG A 424 -1.28 -8.65 -5.58
C ARG A 424 -2.29 -9.50 -4.83
N THR A 425 -3.57 -9.11 -4.90
CA THR A 425 -4.71 -9.75 -4.21
C THR A 425 -4.71 -9.70 -2.68
N THR A 426 -3.72 -9.07 -2.05
CA THR A 426 -3.72 -8.88 -0.58
C THR A 426 -4.73 -7.79 -0.18
N GLY A 427 -5.34 -7.91 1.00
CA GLY A 427 -6.15 -6.82 1.55
C GLY A 427 -5.28 -5.60 1.89
N LEU A 428 -5.73 -4.40 1.52
CA LEU A 428 -5.12 -3.14 1.95
C LEU A 428 -5.83 -2.66 3.22
N ALA A 429 -5.04 -2.34 4.25
CA ALA A 429 -5.52 -1.88 5.54
C ALA A 429 -4.88 -0.54 5.95
N LEU A 430 -5.64 0.28 6.68
CA LEU A 430 -5.12 1.44 7.40
C LEU A 430 -5.10 1.15 8.89
N ASP A 431 -4.07 1.63 9.57
CA ASP A 431 -3.90 1.52 11.01
C ASP A 431 -3.35 2.83 11.58
N PRO A 432 -3.31 3.03 12.90
CA PRO A 432 -2.87 4.28 13.49
C PRO A 432 -1.41 4.62 13.22
N THR A 433 -0.55 3.64 12.98
CA THR A 433 0.86 3.89 12.63
C THR A 433 0.99 4.48 11.23
N LEU A 434 0.03 4.17 10.34
CA LEU A 434 -0.12 4.82 9.03
C LEU A 434 -0.78 6.19 9.16
N LEU A 435 -1.93 6.25 9.85
CA LEU A 435 -2.69 7.49 10.03
C LEU A 435 -1.90 8.55 10.81
N GLY A 436 -0.99 8.15 11.70
CA GLY A 436 -0.07 9.05 12.41
C GLY A 436 0.92 9.78 11.50
N THR A 437 1.10 9.33 10.25
CA THR A 437 1.82 10.10 9.23
C THR A 437 0.93 11.04 8.42
N SER A 438 -0.36 11.10 8.73
CA SER A 438 -1.42 11.77 7.97
C SER A 438 -1.63 11.18 6.57
N LEU A 439 -2.86 11.32 6.05
CA LEU A 439 -3.27 10.80 4.75
C LEU A 439 -3.91 11.89 3.90
N LEU A 440 -3.41 12.08 2.69
CA LEU A 440 -4.03 12.96 1.69
C LEU A 440 -4.69 12.13 0.58
N ALA A 441 -5.99 12.33 0.37
CA ALA A 441 -6.77 11.66 -0.66
C ALA A 441 -7.29 12.64 -1.70
N VAL A 442 -6.87 12.51 -2.95
CA VAL A 442 -7.25 13.43 -4.04
C VAL A 442 -8.07 12.69 -5.08
N GLY A 443 -9.16 13.30 -5.50
CA GLY A 443 -9.89 12.90 -6.70
C GLY A 443 -11.23 13.60 -6.84
N PRO A 444 -11.88 13.49 -8.02
CA PRO A 444 -13.10 14.24 -8.30
C PRO A 444 -14.26 13.84 -7.37
N PRO A 445 -15.32 14.66 -7.27
CA PRO A 445 -16.57 14.27 -6.62
C PRO A 445 -17.10 12.94 -7.19
N GLY A 446 -17.67 12.08 -6.35
CA GLY A 446 -18.21 10.78 -6.77
C GLY A 446 -17.17 9.67 -6.97
N SER A 447 -15.87 9.93 -6.80
CA SER A 447 -14.82 8.88 -6.88
C SER A 447 -14.82 7.88 -5.71
N GLY A 448 -15.69 8.07 -4.71
CA GLY A 448 -15.83 7.18 -3.57
C GLY A 448 -14.95 7.52 -2.36
N LYS A 449 -14.33 8.71 -2.30
CA LYS A 449 -13.52 9.17 -1.13
C LYS A 449 -14.30 9.07 0.19
N SER A 450 -15.50 9.65 0.22
CA SER A 450 -16.31 9.75 1.44
C SER A 450 -16.78 8.38 1.92
N ASP A 451 -17.37 7.57 1.03
CA ASP A 451 -17.94 6.27 1.41
C ASP A 451 -16.92 5.14 1.58
N ARG A 452 -15.86 5.11 0.76
CA ARG A 452 -14.92 3.97 0.69
C ARG A 452 -13.61 4.19 1.43
N LEU A 453 -13.30 5.41 1.86
CA LEU A 453 -12.09 5.73 2.62
C LEU A 453 -12.42 6.47 3.92
N VAL A 454 -13.08 7.63 3.84
CA VAL A 454 -13.35 8.48 5.01
C VAL A 454 -14.23 7.77 6.02
N ARG A 455 -15.39 7.27 5.62
CA ARG A 455 -16.32 6.57 6.50
C ARG A 455 -15.68 5.35 7.20
N PRO A 456 -15.00 4.41 6.51
CA PRO A 456 -14.26 3.35 7.17
C PRO A 456 -13.22 3.84 8.18
N VAL A 457 -12.49 4.92 7.87
CA VAL A 457 -11.50 5.48 8.81
C VAL A 457 -12.18 6.10 10.04
N VAL A 458 -13.28 6.82 9.86
CA VAL A 458 -14.07 7.37 10.98
C VAL A 458 -14.62 6.25 11.86
N GLU A 459 -15.15 5.17 11.28
CA GLU A 459 -15.58 3.99 12.02
C GLU A 459 -14.42 3.35 12.80
N ALA A 460 -13.24 3.20 12.17
CA ALA A 460 -12.07 2.61 12.82
C ALA A 460 -11.60 3.42 14.02
N LEU A 461 -11.54 4.75 13.86
CA LEU A 461 -11.20 5.67 14.95
C LEU A 461 -12.30 5.70 16.02
N GLY A 462 -13.57 5.59 15.64
CA GLY A 462 -14.71 5.49 16.57
C GLY A 462 -14.66 4.22 17.43
N LEU A 463 -14.36 3.05 16.84
CA LEU A 463 -14.17 1.80 17.57
C LEU A 463 -12.99 1.89 18.54
N ARG A 464 -11.89 2.55 18.12
CA ARG A 464 -10.75 2.81 19.00
C ARG A 464 -11.08 3.78 20.13
N ALA A 465 -11.91 4.78 19.87
CA ALA A 465 -12.40 5.70 20.89
C ALA A 465 -13.25 4.97 21.95
N LEU A 466 -14.16 4.09 21.52
CA LEU A 466 -14.90 3.20 22.43
C LEU A 466 -13.98 2.26 23.22
N ALA A 467 -12.85 1.86 22.65
CA ALA A 467 -11.81 1.10 23.34
C ALA A 467 -10.90 1.96 24.25
N GLY A 468 -11.13 3.27 24.34
CA GLY A 468 -10.33 4.21 25.13
C GLY A 468 -8.94 4.50 24.54
N GLN A 469 -8.71 4.22 23.26
CA GLN A 469 -7.40 4.29 22.59
C GLN A 469 -7.23 5.50 21.67
N ALA A 470 -8.30 6.21 21.35
CA ALA A 470 -8.29 7.33 20.41
C ALA A 470 -9.36 8.38 20.75
N ALA A 471 -9.20 9.56 20.18
CA ALA A 471 -10.24 10.57 20.03
C ALA A 471 -10.31 10.98 18.56
N VAL A 472 -11.51 11.23 18.04
CA VAL A 472 -11.73 11.54 16.63
C VAL A 472 -12.59 12.78 16.44
N LEU A 473 -12.13 13.68 15.58
CA LEU A 473 -12.91 14.78 15.02
C LEU A 473 -13.18 14.49 13.55
N ALA A 474 -14.43 14.18 13.21
CA ALA A 474 -14.89 14.03 11.83
C ALA A 474 -15.63 15.30 11.40
N VAL A 475 -15.17 15.94 10.32
CA VAL A 475 -15.72 17.19 9.79
C VAL A 475 -16.13 16.96 8.35
N GLY A 476 -17.35 17.37 8.01
CA GLY A 476 -17.85 17.32 6.64
C GLY A 476 -19.09 18.18 6.47
N GLY A 477 -19.52 18.38 5.23
CA GLY A 477 -20.76 19.09 4.94
C GLY A 477 -21.99 18.41 5.56
N ALA A 478 -23.04 19.20 5.80
CA ALA A 478 -24.31 18.68 6.29
C ALA A 478 -24.85 17.56 5.37
N GLY A 479 -24.99 16.35 5.94
CA GLY A 479 -25.42 15.15 5.22
C GLY A 479 -24.30 14.33 4.58
N ALA A 480 -23.02 14.66 4.84
CA ALA A 480 -21.89 13.82 4.47
C ALA A 480 -22.02 12.43 5.12
N PRO A 481 -21.62 11.34 4.44
CA PRO A 481 -21.80 9.96 4.89
C PRO A 481 -20.79 9.54 5.97
N LEU A 482 -20.54 10.40 6.97
CA LEU A 482 -19.57 10.16 8.05
C LEU A 482 -20.06 9.12 9.09
N GLY A 483 -21.37 8.90 9.17
CA GLY A 483 -22.00 7.99 10.12
C GLY A 483 -23.28 8.58 10.72
N PRO A 484 -24.15 7.73 11.30
CA PRO A 484 -25.36 8.19 12.00
C PRO A 484 -25.01 8.94 13.30
N ASP A 485 -25.95 9.71 13.84
CA ASP A 485 -25.71 10.58 15.01
C ASP A 485 -25.34 9.79 16.28
N ASP A 486 -25.95 8.63 16.48
CA ASP A 486 -25.72 7.70 17.58
C ASP A 486 -24.33 7.04 17.56
N ALA A 487 -23.55 7.23 16.48
CA ALA A 487 -22.16 6.79 16.44
C ALA A 487 -21.18 7.76 17.13
N PHE A 488 -21.64 8.96 17.51
CA PHE A 488 -20.80 10.05 18.05
C PHE A 488 -21.29 10.50 19.43
N ASP A 489 -20.35 10.91 20.28
CA ASP A 489 -20.64 11.46 21.62
C ASP A 489 -21.08 12.93 21.53
N VAL A 490 -20.51 13.66 20.57
CA VAL A 490 -20.81 15.07 20.31
C VAL A 490 -21.07 15.25 18.82
N VAL A 491 -22.26 15.75 18.49
CA VAL A 491 -22.63 16.15 17.13
C VAL A 491 -22.93 17.64 17.14
N VAL A 492 -22.12 18.41 16.42
CA VAL A 492 -22.31 19.85 16.22
C VAL A 492 -22.80 20.09 14.80
N ARG A 493 -24.00 20.67 14.67
CA ARG A 493 -24.61 21.02 13.39
C ARG A 493 -24.62 22.54 13.26
N VAL A 494 -23.56 23.09 12.69
CA VAL A 494 -23.35 24.54 12.67
C VAL A 494 -24.46 25.24 11.87
N GLY A 495 -25.16 26.19 12.50
CA GLY A 495 -26.28 26.91 11.90
C GLY A 495 -27.60 26.14 11.82
N ASN A 496 -27.69 24.98 12.48
CA ASN A 496 -28.94 24.25 12.63
C ASN A 496 -29.47 24.41 14.06
N PRO A 497 -30.66 25.01 14.28
CA PRO A 497 -31.21 25.23 15.62
C PRO A 497 -31.48 23.93 16.40
N ALA A 498 -31.55 22.77 15.73
CA ALA A 498 -31.68 21.47 16.38
C ALA A 498 -30.34 20.88 16.86
N SER A 499 -29.21 21.58 16.69
CA SER A 499 -27.93 21.13 17.22
C SER A 499 -27.95 21.10 18.74
N ALA A 500 -27.63 19.97 19.34
CA ALA A 500 -27.57 19.83 20.79
C ALA A 500 -26.33 20.53 21.41
N HIS A 501 -25.28 20.70 20.60
CA HIS A 501 -24.01 21.30 21.00
C HIS A 501 -23.67 22.48 20.09
N ASP A 502 -22.99 23.47 20.67
CA ASP A 502 -22.39 24.59 19.97
C ASP A 502 -20.88 24.36 19.77
N LEU A 503 -20.21 25.14 18.92
CA LEU A 503 -18.77 25.07 18.65
C LEU A 503 -18.04 26.24 19.31
N ASP A 504 -16.96 25.95 20.05
CA ASP A 504 -16.11 27.00 20.59
C ASP A 504 -15.19 27.57 19.50
N LEU A 505 -15.37 28.85 19.17
CA LEU A 505 -14.54 29.57 18.20
C LEU A 505 -13.06 29.63 18.61
N TYR A 506 -12.76 29.59 19.91
CA TYR A 506 -11.42 29.72 20.47
C TYR A 506 -10.77 28.37 20.83
N GLY A 507 -11.45 27.25 20.55
CA GLY A 507 -10.88 25.91 20.72
C GLY A 507 -10.59 25.50 22.17
N GLY A 508 -11.14 26.20 23.16
CA GLY A 508 -10.97 25.93 24.58
C GLY A 508 -9.63 26.37 25.16
N THR A 509 -8.91 27.30 24.53
CA THR A 509 -7.78 27.96 25.19
C THR A 509 -8.26 29.04 26.15
N THR A 510 -7.43 29.35 27.15
CA THR A 510 -7.58 30.53 28.01
C THR A 510 -6.54 31.61 27.70
N ASP A 511 -5.57 31.29 26.84
CA ASP A 511 -4.49 32.19 26.44
C ASP A 511 -4.95 33.06 25.26
N PRO A 512 -5.02 34.40 25.41
CA PRO A 512 -5.42 35.29 24.32
C PRO A 512 -4.47 35.25 23.12
N ASP A 513 -3.18 34.97 23.32
CA ASP A 513 -2.21 34.93 22.22
C ASP A 513 -2.36 33.65 21.40
N GLU A 514 -2.56 32.50 22.05
CA GLU A 514 -2.88 31.23 21.39
C GLU A 514 -4.21 31.35 20.62
N ALA A 515 -5.24 31.91 21.25
CA ALA A 515 -6.54 32.16 20.64
C ALA A 515 -6.42 33.05 19.39
N ALA A 516 -5.66 34.14 19.50
CA ALA A 516 -5.44 35.09 18.41
C ALA A 516 -4.67 34.47 17.24
N ALA A 517 -3.63 33.67 17.50
CA ALA A 517 -2.85 33.00 16.47
C ALA A 517 -3.69 31.99 15.69
N VAL A 518 -4.46 31.15 16.39
CA VAL A 518 -5.33 30.15 15.76
C VAL A 518 -6.47 30.80 14.99
N LEU A 519 -7.09 31.84 15.55
CA LEU A 519 -8.17 32.55 14.90
C LEU A 519 -7.68 33.34 13.68
N ALA A 520 -6.51 33.98 13.73
CA ALA A 520 -5.90 34.62 12.57
C ALA A 520 -5.67 33.62 11.43
N GLU A 521 -5.15 32.44 11.76
CA GLU A 521 -4.92 31.38 10.78
C GLU A 521 -6.24 30.88 10.15
N GLY A 522 -7.28 30.70 10.96
CA GLY A 522 -8.62 30.36 10.50
C GLY A 522 -9.27 31.44 9.62
N LEU A 523 -9.15 32.71 9.99
CA LEU A 523 -9.83 33.81 9.29
C LEU A 523 -9.11 34.24 8.00
N VAL A 524 -7.80 34.41 8.05
CA VAL A 524 -7.02 35.04 6.95
C VAL A 524 -5.83 34.22 6.46
N GLY A 525 -5.62 32.99 6.93
CA GLY A 525 -4.49 32.15 6.52
C GLY A 525 -4.46 31.76 5.03
N ASP A 526 -5.56 31.95 4.29
CA ASP A 526 -5.63 31.81 2.82
C ASP A 526 -5.27 33.09 2.05
N VAL A 527 -5.22 34.24 2.72
CA VAL A 527 -5.00 35.53 2.08
C VAL A 527 -3.50 35.78 1.97
N GLY A 528 -2.91 35.41 0.82
CA GLY A 528 -1.46 35.52 0.61
C GLY A 528 -0.87 36.93 0.67
N SER A 529 -1.68 37.98 0.59
CA SER A 529 -1.25 39.38 0.72
C SER A 529 -1.14 39.87 2.17
N LEU A 530 -1.68 39.11 3.14
CA LEU A 530 -1.68 39.48 4.56
C LEU A 530 -0.72 38.60 5.36
N ASP A 531 -0.04 39.21 6.32
CA ASP A 531 0.78 38.48 7.28
C ASP A 531 -0.11 37.96 8.42
N SER A 532 -0.29 36.64 8.50
CA SER A 532 -1.03 35.98 9.59
C SER A 532 -0.51 36.38 10.98
N ARG A 533 0.80 36.66 11.14
CA ARG A 533 1.36 37.08 12.43
C ARG A 533 0.86 38.46 12.82
N ARG A 534 0.79 39.38 11.86
CA ARG A 534 0.25 40.73 12.09
C ARG A 534 -1.24 40.66 12.41
N ALA A 535 -2.00 39.81 11.73
CA ALA A 535 -3.40 39.56 12.04
C ALA A 535 -3.58 38.98 13.46
N ALA A 536 -2.72 38.05 13.88
CA ALA A 536 -2.70 37.52 15.23
C ALA A 536 -2.40 38.62 16.27
N THR A 537 -1.44 39.51 16.02
CA THR A 537 -1.16 40.64 16.93
C THR A 537 -2.38 41.55 17.10
N VAL A 538 -3.07 41.89 16.02
CA VAL A 538 -4.29 42.72 16.08
C VAL A 538 -5.38 42.02 16.89
N LEU A 539 -5.58 40.72 16.70
CA LEU A 539 -6.53 39.95 17.48
C LEU A 539 -6.11 39.88 18.96
N ALA A 540 -4.84 39.64 19.27
CA ALA A 540 -4.35 39.56 20.65
C ALA A 540 -4.58 40.89 21.42
N GLN A 541 -4.36 42.02 20.75
CA GLN A 541 -4.62 43.36 21.28
C GLN A 541 -6.10 43.67 21.56
N LEU A 542 -7.02 42.84 21.08
CA LEU A 542 -8.46 42.95 21.36
C LEU A 542 -8.93 41.84 22.32
N LEU A 543 -8.52 40.59 22.08
CA LEU A 543 -8.92 39.41 22.86
C LEU A 543 -8.38 39.46 24.29
N GLY A 544 -7.12 39.88 24.48
CA GLY A 544 -6.50 40.01 25.80
C GLY A 544 -7.25 41.01 26.70
N PRO A 545 -7.42 42.27 26.24
CA PRO A 545 -8.17 43.27 27.00
C PRO A 545 -9.63 42.87 27.25
N TYR A 546 -10.34 42.34 26.24
CA TYR A 546 -11.73 41.88 26.44
C TYR A 546 -11.82 40.78 27.49
N ARG A 547 -10.96 39.76 27.42
CA ARG A 547 -10.95 38.67 28.41
C ARG A 547 -10.59 39.15 29.81
N ALA A 548 -9.67 40.11 29.95
CA ALA A 548 -9.32 40.67 31.25
C ALA A 548 -10.48 41.45 31.90
N ALA A 549 -11.32 42.11 31.09
CA ALA A 549 -12.50 42.83 31.57
C ALA A 549 -13.69 41.91 31.87
N HIS A 550 -13.95 40.90 31.02
CA HIS A 550 -15.19 40.10 31.05
C HIS A 550 -15.02 38.66 31.56
N GLY A 551 -13.78 38.17 31.70
CA GLY A 551 -13.49 36.79 32.14
C GLY A 551 -13.66 35.70 31.06
N HIS A 552 -14.17 36.07 29.87
CA HIS A 552 -14.33 35.21 28.70
C HIS A 552 -13.94 35.95 27.42
N PHE A 553 -13.81 35.24 26.30
CA PHE A 553 -13.56 35.87 24.99
C PHE A 553 -14.84 36.46 24.39
N PRO A 554 -14.73 37.45 23.48
CA PRO A 554 -15.90 38.07 22.86
C PRO A 554 -16.69 37.07 22.02
N SER A 555 -18.01 37.24 21.95
CA SER A 555 -18.84 36.54 20.98
C SER A 555 -18.55 37.02 19.56
N VAL A 556 -19.06 36.32 18.54
CA VAL A 556 -18.86 36.69 17.13
C VAL A 556 -19.29 38.14 16.81
N PRO A 557 -20.48 38.63 17.23
CA PRO A 557 -20.88 40.02 17.00
C PRO A 557 -19.97 41.02 17.72
N GLU A 558 -19.61 40.76 18.98
CA GLU A 558 -18.74 41.65 19.77
C GLU A 558 -17.34 41.72 19.17
N LEU A 559 -16.79 40.59 18.73
CA LEU A 559 -15.50 40.54 18.05
C LEU A 559 -15.54 41.36 16.75
N ARG A 560 -16.63 41.27 15.99
CA ARG A 560 -16.82 42.09 14.78
C ARG A 560 -16.85 43.57 15.12
N GLU A 561 -17.63 43.99 16.10
CA GLU A 561 -17.71 45.40 16.51
C GLU A 561 -16.36 45.97 16.98
N LEU A 562 -15.56 45.17 17.69
CA LEU A 562 -14.21 45.52 18.12
C LEU A 562 -13.24 45.65 16.93
N LEU A 563 -13.33 44.75 15.95
CA LEU A 563 -12.50 44.79 14.73
C LEU A 563 -12.87 45.95 13.80
N ASP A 564 -14.18 46.22 13.67
CA ASP A 564 -14.73 47.38 12.95
C ASP A 564 -14.31 48.71 13.62
N GLY A 565 -13.85 48.65 14.87
CA GLY A 565 -13.42 49.83 15.63
C GLY A 565 -14.60 50.69 16.09
N THR A 566 -15.75 50.07 16.37
CA THR A 566 -16.97 50.78 16.78
C THR A 566 -16.69 51.61 18.04
N PRO A 567 -16.88 52.94 18.02
CA PRO A 567 -16.51 53.80 19.15
C PRO A 567 -17.19 53.41 20.47
N ALA A 568 -18.46 52.97 20.41
CA ALA A 568 -19.21 52.52 21.57
C ALA A 568 -18.59 51.26 22.22
N ALA A 569 -18.26 50.24 21.42
CA ALA A 569 -17.66 48.99 21.89
C ALA A 569 -16.28 49.21 22.51
N LEU A 570 -15.42 49.99 21.85
CA LEU A 570 -14.08 50.31 22.36
C LEU A 570 -14.13 51.17 23.64
N THR A 571 -15.05 52.13 23.72
CA THR A 571 -15.23 52.95 24.93
C THR A 571 -15.74 52.11 26.09
N ALA A 572 -16.72 51.23 25.86
CA ALA A 572 -17.24 50.33 26.88
C ALA A 572 -16.14 49.40 27.43
N LEU A 573 -15.34 48.80 26.54
CA LEU A 573 -14.21 47.95 26.93
C LEU A 573 -13.17 48.74 27.74
N ARG A 574 -12.84 49.96 27.30
CA ARG A 574 -11.92 50.85 28.03
C ARG A 574 -12.43 51.15 29.44
N THR A 575 -13.70 51.53 29.59
CA THR A 575 -14.31 51.83 30.89
C THR A 575 -14.30 50.60 31.81
N ALA A 576 -14.55 49.40 31.27
CA ALA A 576 -14.48 48.16 32.04
C ALA A 576 -13.05 47.84 32.52
N LEU A 577 -12.04 48.09 31.69
CA LEU A 577 -10.63 47.92 32.05
C LEU A 577 -10.14 48.95 33.08
N GLU A 578 -10.62 50.19 32.99
CA GLU A 578 -10.34 51.24 33.99
C GLU A 578 -10.96 50.87 35.33
N ALA A 579 -12.21 50.38 35.35
CA ALA A 579 -12.88 49.93 36.57
C ALA A 579 -12.20 48.73 37.24
N THR A 580 -11.57 47.85 36.46
CA THR A 580 -10.83 46.67 36.96
C THR A 580 -9.34 46.93 37.21
N GLY A 581 -8.85 48.14 36.94
CA GLY A 581 -7.45 48.53 37.17
C GLY A 581 -6.42 47.88 36.24
N GLN A 582 -6.85 47.38 35.08
CA GLN A 582 -6.01 46.60 34.15
C GLN A 582 -5.14 47.50 33.24
N HIS A 583 -4.22 48.27 33.83
CA HIS A 583 -3.40 49.27 33.10
C HIS A 583 -2.52 48.71 31.97
N ALA A 584 -2.08 47.45 32.06
CA ALA A 584 -1.33 46.82 30.97
C ALA A 584 -2.21 46.60 29.73
N MET A 585 -3.44 46.13 29.93
CA MET A 585 -4.41 45.89 28.85
C MET A 585 -4.92 47.19 28.22
N LEU A 586 -5.04 48.26 29.01
CA LEU A 586 -5.33 49.60 28.48
C LEU A 586 -4.26 50.08 27.50
N ARG A 587 -2.97 49.81 27.78
CA ARG A 587 -1.87 50.17 26.87
C ARG A 587 -1.91 49.39 25.56
N GLU A 588 -2.30 48.12 25.60
CA GLU A 588 -2.52 47.31 24.38
C GLU A 588 -3.67 47.88 23.53
N LEU A 589 -4.79 48.22 24.18
CA LEU A 589 -5.94 48.83 23.50
C LEU A 589 -5.59 50.20 22.89
N ASP A 590 -4.85 51.04 23.62
CA ASP A 590 -4.35 52.33 23.12
C ASP A 590 -3.34 52.17 21.97
N ALA A 591 -2.53 51.09 21.98
CA ALA A 591 -1.66 50.75 20.86
C ALA A 591 -2.47 50.36 19.62
N ARG A 592 -3.50 49.52 19.77
CA ARG A 592 -4.41 49.15 18.69
C ARG A 592 -5.13 50.36 18.09
N ALA A 593 -5.65 51.26 18.93
CA ALA A 593 -6.34 52.47 18.49
C ALA A 593 -5.44 53.39 17.64
N ARG A 594 -4.14 53.50 17.97
CA ARG A 594 -3.17 54.28 17.17
C ARG A 594 -2.83 53.64 15.83
N GLN A 595 -2.91 52.32 15.73
CA GLN A 595 -2.62 51.58 14.50
C GLN A 595 -3.82 51.47 13.56
N ALA A 596 -5.04 51.74 14.07
CA ALA A 596 -6.28 51.65 13.33
C ALA A 596 -6.32 52.62 12.14
N GLY A 597 -6.78 52.14 10.98
CA GLY A 597 -6.92 52.95 9.77
C GLY A 597 -5.61 53.22 9.02
N GLY A 598 -4.48 52.64 9.46
CA GLY A 598 -3.21 52.71 8.74
C GLY A 598 -3.17 51.84 7.47
N ALA A 599 -2.26 52.15 6.56
CA ALA A 599 -2.03 51.33 5.37
C ALA A 599 -1.56 49.91 5.78
N GLY A 600 -2.33 48.89 5.38
CA GLY A 600 -2.08 47.49 5.71
C GLY A 600 -2.57 47.03 7.09
N ASP A 601 -3.51 47.74 7.72
CA ASP A 601 -4.25 47.22 8.88
C ASP A 601 -5.07 45.98 8.47
N PRO A 602 -4.85 44.79 9.07
CA PRO A 602 -5.63 43.60 8.75
C PRO A 602 -7.04 43.59 9.36
N ALA A 603 -7.37 44.52 10.26
CA ALA A 603 -8.64 44.50 10.99
C ALA A 603 -9.91 44.56 10.11
N PRO A 604 -10.00 45.37 9.03
CA PRO A 604 -11.16 45.35 8.15
C PRO A 604 -11.39 43.99 7.48
N VAL A 605 -10.30 43.34 7.03
CA VAL A 605 -10.39 42.01 6.42
C VAL A 605 -10.78 40.96 7.46
N LEU A 606 -10.25 41.07 8.69
CA LEU A 606 -10.67 40.21 9.80
C LEU A 606 -12.16 40.40 10.13
N ALA A 607 -12.64 41.64 10.19
CA ALA A 607 -14.04 41.95 10.43
C ALA A 607 -14.96 41.37 9.34
N ASP A 608 -14.59 41.53 8.06
CA ASP A 608 -15.31 40.93 6.92
C ASP A 608 -15.39 39.40 7.03
N ARG A 609 -14.30 38.74 7.46
CA ARG A 609 -14.27 37.28 7.67
C ARG A 609 -15.13 36.86 8.86
N VAL A 610 -15.10 37.61 9.97
CA VAL A 610 -15.97 37.35 11.13
C VAL A 610 -17.44 37.60 10.79
N ALA A 611 -17.75 38.56 9.92
CA ALA A 611 -19.11 38.85 9.44
C ALA A 611 -19.75 37.67 8.67
N LEU A 612 -18.95 36.71 8.17
CA LEU A 612 -19.47 35.47 7.61
C LEU A 612 -20.11 34.57 8.68
N LEU A 613 -19.67 34.70 9.94
CA LEU A 613 -20.20 33.99 11.11
C LEU A 613 -21.27 34.81 11.85
N ASP A 614 -21.32 36.13 11.70
CA ASP A 614 -22.34 37.02 12.28
C ASP A 614 -23.63 37.09 11.42
N ARG A 615 -24.05 35.95 10.87
CA ARG A 615 -25.29 35.85 10.08
C ARG A 615 -26.45 35.41 10.99
N PRO A 616 -27.69 35.82 10.71
CA PRO A 616 -28.86 35.37 11.50
C PRO A 616 -28.98 33.84 11.59
N ALA A 617 -28.50 33.10 10.58
CA ALA A 617 -28.46 31.64 10.59
C ALA A 617 -27.58 31.04 11.70
N PHE A 618 -26.62 31.81 12.21
CA PHE A 618 -25.70 31.46 13.29
C PHE A 618 -26.01 32.22 14.58
N ALA A 619 -27.17 32.89 14.68
CA ALA A 619 -27.55 33.60 15.89
C ALA A 619 -27.61 32.65 17.08
N GLY A 620 -26.90 32.97 18.16
CA GLY A 620 -26.80 32.12 19.35
C GLY A 620 -25.86 30.91 19.21
N PHE A 621 -25.22 30.71 18.05
CA PHE A 621 -24.05 29.85 17.91
C PHE A 621 -22.76 30.63 18.20
N PHE A 622 -21.70 29.91 18.52
CA PHE A 622 -20.42 30.46 19.00
C PHE A 622 -20.58 31.31 20.26
N ALA A 623 -21.52 30.92 21.13
CA ALA A 623 -21.78 31.62 22.36
C ALA A 623 -20.56 31.57 23.29
N THR A 624 -20.26 32.69 23.94
CA THR A 624 -19.19 32.81 24.94
C THR A 624 -19.78 33.27 26.27
N GLY A 625 -19.01 33.08 27.35
CA GLY A 625 -19.40 33.48 28.70
C GLY A 625 -19.79 32.32 29.62
N PRO A 626 -20.18 32.63 30.86
CA PRO A 626 -20.39 31.63 31.91
C PRO A 626 -21.56 30.66 31.65
N ASP A 627 -22.57 31.12 30.90
CA ASP A 627 -23.74 30.32 30.56
C ASP A 627 -23.57 29.51 29.26
N ALA A 628 -22.53 29.81 28.48
CA ALA A 628 -22.23 29.11 27.25
C ALA A 628 -21.64 27.72 27.56
N ARG A 629 -22.14 26.69 26.87
CA ARG A 629 -21.60 25.32 26.95
C ARG A 629 -21.16 24.80 25.58
N PRO A 630 -20.26 25.50 24.87
CA PRO A 630 -19.79 25.06 23.58
C PRO A 630 -18.85 23.85 23.74
N PHE A 631 -18.83 23.00 22.71
CA PHE A 631 -17.83 21.96 22.61
C PHE A 631 -16.45 22.60 22.34
N ALA A 632 -15.54 22.42 23.30
CA ALA A 632 -14.17 22.85 23.19
C ALA A 632 -13.29 21.75 22.59
N LEU A 633 -12.61 22.06 21.48
CA LEU A 633 -11.78 21.10 20.75
C LEU A 633 -10.64 20.51 21.61
N ARG A 634 -10.14 21.27 22.59
CA ARG A 634 -9.11 20.81 23.56
C ARG A 634 -9.51 19.53 24.30
N SER A 635 -10.81 19.26 24.45
CA SER A 635 -11.34 18.05 25.10
C SER A 635 -10.87 16.75 24.41
N LEU A 636 -10.57 16.79 23.10
CA LEU A 636 -10.02 15.65 22.35
C LEU A 636 -8.65 15.19 22.84
N GLY A 637 -7.89 16.07 23.49
CA GLY A 637 -6.59 15.73 24.07
C GLY A 637 -6.69 14.98 25.40
N GLN A 638 -7.87 14.99 26.05
CA GLN A 638 -8.07 14.51 27.42
C GLN A 638 -9.00 13.30 27.49
N TYR A 639 -10.02 13.27 26.63
CA TYR A 639 -11.07 12.25 26.64
C TYR A 639 -11.13 11.52 25.30
N PRO A 640 -11.45 10.21 25.28
CA PRO A 640 -11.53 9.42 24.06
C PRO A 640 -12.82 9.70 23.27
N LEU A 641 -13.08 10.96 22.92
CA LEU A 641 -14.35 11.41 22.34
C LEU A 641 -14.45 11.09 20.85
N ARG A 642 -15.68 10.80 20.42
CA ARG A 642 -16.11 10.72 19.03
C ARG A 642 -16.93 11.97 18.70
N VAL A 643 -16.37 12.86 17.88
CA VAL A 643 -16.99 14.15 17.58
C VAL A 643 -17.25 14.27 16.09
N ARG A 644 -18.47 14.69 15.72
CA ARG A 644 -18.84 15.04 14.35
C ARG A 644 -19.22 16.51 14.26
N VAL A 645 -18.66 17.22 13.28
CA VAL A 645 -19.03 18.60 12.97
C VAL A 645 -19.60 18.64 11.55
N ASP A 646 -20.88 18.94 11.45
CA ASP A 646 -21.60 19.13 10.19
C ASP A 646 -21.52 20.62 9.81
N LEU A 647 -20.84 20.92 8.71
CA LEU A 647 -20.65 22.28 8.22
C LEU A 647 -21.74 22.72 7.22
N PRO A 648 -22.08 24.03 7.18
CA PRO A 648 -23.22 24.55 6.41
C PRO A 648 -22.90 24.78 4.92
N GLU A 649 -22.25 23.83 4.24
CA GLU A 649 -21.73 23.98 2.86
C GLU A 649 -22.77 24.46 1.83
N ARG A 650 -24.02 23.98 1.91
CA ARG A 650 -25.07 24.30 0.93
C ARG A 650 -25.65 25.71 1.09
N GLY A 651 -25.61 26.28 2.29
CA GLY A 651 -26.18 27.60 2.60
C GLY A 651 -25.14 28.70 2.78
N HIS A 652 -23.96 28.33 3.31
CA HIS A 652 -22.91 29.27 3.72
C HIS A 652 -21.53 28.68 3.37
N ALA A 653 -21.26 28.48 2.09
CA ALA A 653 -20.04 27.85 1.59
C ALA A 653 -18.74 28.56 2.05
N GLU A 654 -18.72 29.90 2.08
CA GLU A 654 -17.55 30.65 2.55
C GLU A 654 -17.31 30.49 4.06
N ALA A 655 -18.38 30.54 4.87
CA ALA A 655 -18.29 30.27 6.30
C ALA A 655 -17.83 28.82 6.56
N SER A 656 -18.32 27.86 5.77
CA SER A 656 -17.89 26.47 5.83
C SER A 656 -16.39 26.33 5.59
N ARG A 657 -15.84 26.95 4.54
CA ARG A 657 -14.40 26.91 4.23
C ARG A 657 -13.55 27.53 5.35
N LEU A 658 -14.00 28.67 5.89
CA LEU A 658 -13.38 29.34 7.03
C LEU A 658 -13.36 28.42 8.25
N LEU A 659 -14.49 27.79 8.58
CA LEU A 659 -14.59 26.87 9.71
C LEU A 659 -13.75 25.60 9.52
N THR A 660 -13.71 25.02 8.32
CA THR A 660 -12.81 23.88 8.01
C THR A 660 -11.36 24.25 8.29
N ARG A 661 -10.91 25.44 7.83
CA ARG A 661 -9.57 25.95 8.08
C ARG A 661 -9.31 26.20 9.56
N LEU A 662 -10.26 26.82 10.25
CA LEU A 662 -10.17 27.08 11.69
C LEU A 662 -10.06 25.77 12.48
N LEU A 663 -10.86 24.75 12.17
CA LEU A 663 -10.81 23.45 12.84
C LEU A 663 -9.48 22.74 12.60
N LEU A 664 -8.92 22.83 11.38
CA LEU A 664 -7.58 22.31 11.09
C LEU A 664 -6.49 23.06 11.89
N ALA A 665 -6.58 24.39 11.95
CA ALA A 665 -5.65 25.22 12.73
C ALA A 665 -5.75 24.91 14.25
N GLN A 666 -6.96 24.87 14.80
CA GLN A 666 -7.20 24.51 16.21
C GLN A 666 -6.69 23.10 16.51
N PHE A 667 -6.96 22.11 15.65
CA PHE A 667 -6.50 20.74 15.87
C PHE A 667 -4.97 20.65 15.91
N THR A 668 -4.28 21.30 14.97
CA THR A 668 -2.80 21.31 14.93
C THR A 668 -2.19 22.07 16.12
N ALA A 669 -2.82 23.15 16.58
CA ALA A 669 -2.39 23.90 17.77
C ALA A 669 -2.57 23.08 19.06
N ILE A 670 -3.76 22.50 19.27
CA ILE A 670 -4.06 21.71 20.47
C ILE A 670 -3.16 20.49 20.55
N THR A 671 -2.97 19.77 19.44
CA THR A 671 -2.10 18.59 19.40
C THR A 671 -0.64 18.93 19.68
N ALA A 672 -0.16 20.08 19.22
CA ALA A 672 1.18 20.56 19.53
C ALA A 672 1.38 20.91 21.02
N ALA A 673 0.31 21.33 21.71
CA ALA A 673 0.34 21.66 23.14
C ALA A 673 0.11 20.45 24.06
N ARG A 674 -0.14 19.24 23.52
CA ARG A 674 -0.43 18.04 24.32
C ARG A 674 0.80 17.56 25.07
N THR A 675 0.63 17.32 26.36
CA THR A 675 1.61 16.63 27.22
C THR A 675 1.35 15.12 27.28
N ASP A 676 0.08 14.71 27.26
CA ASP A 676 -0.34 13.30 27.24
C ASP A 676 -0.65 12.82 25.82
N THR A 677 0.13 11.85 25.35
CA THR A 677 0.02 11.22 24.02
C THR A 677 -0.46 9.77 24.08
N THR A 678 -1.05 9.34 25.21
CA THR A 678 -1.62 7.99 25.36
C THR A 678 -2.75 7.71 24.36
N LEU A 679 -3.62 8.70 24.12
CA LEU A 679 -4.68 8.65 23.13
C LEU A 679 -4.18 9.08 21.76
N PHE A 680 -4.52 8.30 20.72
CA PHE A 680 -4.35 8.74 19.35
C PHE A 680 -5.38 9.83 19.01
N ALA A 681 -4.95 11.03 18.59
CA ALA A 681 -5.89 12.05 18.11
C ALA A 681 -5.98 12.04 16.58
N GLY A 682 -7.17 11.79 16.05
CA GLY A 682 -7.45 11.78 14.61
C GLY A 682 -8.34 12.95 14.19
N LEU A 683 -7.89 13.72 13.21
CA LEU A 683 -8.73 14.64 12.45
C LEU A 683 -9.08 14.02 11.11
N VAL A 684 -10.35 14.09 10.71
CA VAL A 684 -10.81 13.65 9.40
C VAL A 684 -11.62 14.79 8.77
N LEU A 685 -11.12 15.36 7.67
CA LEU A 685 -11.81 16.35 6.86
C LEU A 685 -12.28 15.67 5.57
N ASP A 686 -13.60 15.55 5.39
CA ASP A 686 -14.21 14.98 4.18
C ASP A 686 -14.21 15.93 2.98
N ASP A 687 -13.98 17.22 3.22
CA ASP A 687 -13.59 18.20 2.21
C ASP A 687 -12.62 19.22 2.85
N ALA A 688 -11.34 19.20 2.42
CA ALA A 688 -10.31 20.13 2.86
C ALA A 688 -10.01 21.24 1.82
N THR A 689 -10.86 21.41 0.81
CA THR A 689 -10.69 22.42 -0.23
C THR A 689 -10.60 23.84 0.38
N HIS A 690 -9.53 24.56 0.07
CA HIS A 690 -9.15 25.87 0.65
C HIS A 690 -8.93 25.94 2.17
N ALA A 691 -8.82 24.79 2.85
CA ALA A 691 -8.47 24.75 4.27
C ALA A 691 -6.95 24.76 4.52
N VAL A 692 -6.16 24.35 3.53
CA VAL A 692 -4.71 24.18 3.66
C VAL A 692 -3.97 25.50 3.47
N THR A 693 -3.06 25.78 4.40
CA THR A 693 -2.25 27.00 4.50
C THR A 693 -0.79 26.64 4.81
N ALA A 694 0.11 27.62 4.77
CA ALA A 694 1.51 27.38 5.07
C ALA A 694 1.72 26.90 6.52
N GLU A 695 0.97 27.43 7.49
CA GLU A 695 1.12 27.04 8.90
C GLU A 695 0.48 25.69 9.20
N THR A 696 -0.70 25.38 8.63
CA THR A 696 -1.32 24.06 8.80
C THR A 696 -0.46 22.95 8.20
N VAL A 697 0.23 23.16 7.07
CA VAL A 697 1.23 22.21 6.53
C VAL A 697 2.37 21.97 7.52
N ARG A 698 2.87 23.02 8.19
CA ARG A 698 3.89 22.86 9.24
C ARG A 698 3.34 22.11 10.46
N GLY A 699 2.08 22.36 10.83
CA GLY A 699 1.37 21.66 11.89
C GLY A 699 1.22 20.16 11.60
N ILE A 700 0.80 19.80 10.39
CA ILE A 700 0.64 18.41 9.95
C ILE A 700 1.95 17.62 10.10
N ARG A 701 3.10 18.22 9.75
CA ARG A 701 4.42 17.58 9.91
C ARG A 701 4.77 17.22 11.36
N ARG A 702 4.20 17.92 12.34
CA ARG A 702 4.45 17.70 13.78
C ARG A 702 3.54 16.62 14.37
N LEU A 703 2.41 16.31 13.73
CA LEU A 703 1.44 15.32 14.23
C LEU A 703 2.08 13.94 14.48
N ARG A 704 3.03 13.55 13.62
CA ARG A 704 3.76 12.27 13.71
C ARG A 704 4.47 12.05 15.04
N SER A 705 4.91 13.11 15.73
CA SER A 705 5.65 13.02 16.99
C SER A 705 4.76 13.06 18.24
N VAL A 706 3.46 13.37 18.09
CA VAL A 706 2.53 13.57 19.22
C VAL A 706 1.37 12.57 19.21
N ASN A 707 1.57 11.41 18.57
CA ASN A 707 0.55 10.36 18.41
C ASN A 707 -0.78 10.94 17.86
N ALA A 708 -0.68 11.74 16.80
CA ALA A 708 -1.82 12.33 16.13
C ALA A 708 -1.69 12.20 14.61
N GLY A 709 -2.80 12.36 13.91
CA GLY A 709 -2.84 12.28 12.45
C GLY A 709 -4.04 12.98 11.85
N ALA A 710 -3.91 13.44 10.61
CA ALA A 710 -5.01 14.06 9.85
C ALA A 710 -5.29 13.30 8.55
N VAL A 711 -6.55 13.09 8.23
CA VAL A 711 -7.01 12.58 6.93
C VAL A 711 -7.68 13.74 6.21
N LEU A 712 -7.11 14.13 5.08
CA LEU A 712 -7.54 15.26 4.28
C LEU A 712 -7.97 14.75 2.92
N THR A 713 -9.19 15.07 2.50
CA THR A 713 -9.63 14.84 1.12
C THR A 713 -9.62 16.14 0.34
N LEU A 714 -9.25 16.06 -0.93
CA LEU A 714 -9.33 17.17 -1.88
C LEU A 714 -10.00 16.71 -3.17
N ARG A 715 -10.61 17.65 -3.89
CA ARG A 715 -11.16 17.37 -5.23
C ARG A 715 -10.04 17.36 -6.26
N THR A 716 -9.12 18.30 -6.13
CA THR A 716 -7.89 18.44 -6.92
C THR A 716 -6.80 19.05 -6.03
N VAL A 717 -5.52 18.85 -6.38
CA VAL A 717 -4.43 19.53 -5.67
C VAL A 717 -4.47 21.03 -5.93
N ASP A 718 -5.07 21.48 -7.03
CA ASP A 718 -5.23 22.90 -7.38
C ASP A 718 -6.15 23.69 -6.41
N ASP A 719 -6.91 22.99 -5.55
CA ASP A 719 -7.68 23.61 -4.47
C ASP A 719 -6.78 24.20 -3.35
N VAL A 720 -5.49 23.87 -3.39
CA VAL A 720 -4.45 24.37 -2.49
C VAL A 720 -3.60 25.40 -3.23
N PRO A 721 -3.10 26.46 -2.57
CA PRO A 721 -2.17 27.40 -3.20
C PRO A 721 -0.96 26.70 -3.82
N GLU A 722 -0.57 27.12 -5.04
CA GLU A 722 0.49 26.46 -5.83
C GLU A 722 1.80 26.27 -5.08
N ALA A 723 2.21 27.29 -4.32
CA ALA A 723 3.42 27.25 -3.49
C ALA A 723 3.43 26.14 -2.43
N LEU A 724 2.27 25.57 -2.10
CA LEU A 724 2.08 24.56 -1.05
C LEU A 724 1.87 23.15 -1.61
N HIS A 725 1.80 22.95 -2.92
CA HIS A 725 1.58 21.62 -3.52
C HIS A 725 2.65 20.61 -3.10
N THR A 726 3.93 20.94 -3.33
CA THR A 726 5.06 20.09 -2.94
C THR A 726 5.22 19.99 -1.41
N PRO A 727 5.17 21.09 -0.64
CA PRO A 727 5.18 21.03 0.82
C PRO A 727 4.09 20.13 1.42
N LEU A 728 2.87 20.15 0.89
CA LEU A 728 1.76 19.33 1.38
C LEU A 728 2.02 17.84 1.13
N LEU A 729 2.40 17.46 -0.10
CA LEU A 729 2.73 16.07 -0.43
C LEU A 729 3.93 15.54 0.36
N GLY A 730 4.87 16.40 0.73
CA GLY A 730 5.99 16.05 1.61
C GLY A 730 5.65 16.07 3.10
N ALA A 731 4.52 16.67 3.51
CA ALA A 731 4.09 16.74 4.90
C ALA A 731 3.33 15.48 5.36
N VAL A 732 2.69 14.79 4.44
CA VAL A 732 1.94 13.55 4.68
C VAL A 732 2.77 12.32 4.30
N GLY A 733 2.65 11.23 5.08
CA GLY A 733 3.29 9.96 4.74
C GLY A 733 2.42 9.05 3.88
N CYS A 734 1.09 9.19 3.98
CA CYS A 734 0.14 8.42 3.19
C CYS A 734 -0.53 9.31 2.13
N THR A 735 -0.62 8.80 0.90
CA THR A 735 -1.22 9.52 -0.22
C THR A 735 -2.08 8.58 -1.06
N ALA A 736 -3.23 9.05 -1.52
CA ALA A 736 -4.18 8.28 -2.32
C ALA A 736 -4.67 9.11 -3.51
N ALA A 737 -4.37 8.62 -4.72
CA ALA A 737 -4.89 9.18 -5.98
C ALA A 737 -6.06 8.32 -6.45
N PHE A 738 -7.27 8.88 -6.44
CA PHE A 738 -8.49 8.19 -6.86
C PHE A 738 -8.67 8.23 -8.37
N SER A 739 -9.48 7.31 -8.90
CA SER A 739 -9.85 7.28 -10.31
C SER A 739 -10.43 8.63 -10.77
N GLY A 740 -10.00 9.10 -11.95
CA GLY A 740 -10.51 10.32 -12.59
C GLY A 740 -9.80 11.62 -12.17
N ILE A 741 -8.63 11.54 -11.56
CA ILE A 741 -7.79 12.73 -11.33
C ILE A 741 -7.27 13.32 -12.64
N THR A 742 -6.94 14.60 -12.64
CA THR A 742 -6.38 15.26 -13.83
C THR A 742 -4.94 14.79 -14.09
N THR A 743 -4.45 14.97 -15.32
CA THR A 743 -3.03 14.72 -15.65
C THR A 743 -2.08 15.66 -14.88
N TRP A 744 -2.53 16.87 -14.53
CA TRP A 744 -1.77 17.82 -13.72
C TRP A 744 -1.61 17.33 -12.27
N ASP A 745 -2.70 16.85 -11.67
CA ASP A 745 -2.65 16.19 -10.37
C ASP A 745 -1.76 14.95 -10.43
N GLY A 746 -1.94 14.10 -11.45
CA GLY A 746 -1.14 12.90 -11.67
C GLY A 746 0.35 13.18 -11.77
N LYS A 747 0.75 14.28 -12.41
CA LYS A 747 2.15 14.71 -12.49
C LYS A 747 2.74 14.98 -11.11
N ARG A 748 2.01 15.68 -10.24
CA ARG A 748 2.47 16.00 -8.87
C ARG A 748 2.63 14.74 -8.02
N PHE A 749 1.71 13.78 -8.14
CA PHE A 749 1.83 12.49 -7.46
C PHE A 749 3.02 11.68 -7.96
N ALA A 750 3.19 11.58 -9.28
CA ALA A 750 4.32 10.86 -9.88
C ALA A 750 5.67 11.45 -9.43
N GLU A 751 5.81 12.77 -9.43
CA GLU A 751 6.99 13.47 -8.92
C GLU A 751 7.24 13.21 -7.43
N ALA A 752 6.19 13.25 -6.60
CA ALA A 752 6.30 13.04 -5.14
C ALA A 752 6.57 11.59 -4.72
N TRP A 753 6.14 10.62 -5.52
CA TRP A 753 6.41 9.20 -5.28
C TRP A 753 7.83 8.80 -5.72
N GLY A 754 8.43 9.58 -6.62
CA GLY A 754 9.77 9.36 -7.12
C GLY A 754 9.84 8.26 -8.19
N LYS A 755 11.05 8.00 -8.66
CA LYS A 755 11.32 6.99 -9.68
C LYS A 755 11.85 5.72 -9.03
N GLU A 756 11.53 4.58 -9.62
CA GLU A 756 12.02 3.28 -9.19
C GLU A 756 12.86 2.66 -10.32
N TRP A 757 13.89 1.89 -9.97
CA TRP A 757 14.66 1.13 -10.95
C TRP A 757 13.81 -0.04 -11.43
N VAL A 758 13.26 0.08 -12.64
CA VAL A 758 12.48 -0.98 -13.27
C VAL A 758 13.38 -1.69 -14.28
N GLU A 759 13.50 -3.02 -14.15
CA GLU A 759 14.14 -3.86 -15.16
C GLU A 759 13.26 -3.91 -16.40
N THR A 760 13.56 -3.03 -17.36
CA THR A 760 12.88 -3.02 -18.64
C THR A 760 13.55 -4.05 -19.54
N ARG A 761 12.80 -5.10 -19.86
CA ARG A 761 13.24 -6.13 -20.79
C ARG A 761 12.97 -5.67 -22.21
N GLU A 762 13.97 -5.08 -22.86
CA GLU A 762 13.88 -4.81 -24.30
C GLU A 762 14.22 -6.08 -25.07
N VAL A 763 13.24 -6.60 -25.81
CA VAL A 763 13.44 -7.74 -26.71
C VAL A 763 13.67 -7.19 -28.12
N ALA A 764 14.93 -6.87 -28.42
CA ALA A 764 15.29 -6.46 -29.77
C ALA A 764 15.43 -7.70 -30.66
N GLN A 765 14.51 -7.86 -31.60
CA GLN A 765 14.50 -8.96 -32.57
C GLN A 765 15.45 -8.66 -33.73
N HIS A 766 16.71 -9.12 -33.65
CA HIS A 766 17.64 -9.04 -34.79
C HIS A 766 17.62 -10.35 -35.59
N THR A 767 17.19 -10.27 -36.86
CA THR A 767 17.32 -11.36 -37.83
C THR A 767 18.76 -11.43 -38.33
N VAL A 768 19.53 -12.40 -37.83
CA VAL A 768 20.90 -12.64 -38.30
C VAL A 768 20.83 -13.48 -39.59
N PHE A 769 21.19 -12.87 -40.72
CA PHE A 769 21.51 -13.61 -41.94
C PHE A 769 22.94 -14.14 -41.82
N ALA A 770 23.12 -15.46 -41.83
CA ALA A 770 24.45 -16.10 -41.78
C ALA A 770 24.78 -16.77 -43.12
N ASP A 771 25.87 -16.34 -43.76
CA ASP A 771 26.32 -16.71 -45.11
C ASP A 771 27.10 -18.05 -45.22
N GLN A 772 26.87 -19.01 -44.31
CA GLN A 772 27.58 -20.30 -44.35
C GLN A 772 26.65 -21.52 -44.40
N PRO A 773 26.94 -22.56 -45.21
CA PRO A 773 26.04 -23.69 -45.45
C PRO A 773 25.82 -24.56 -44.20
N PHE A 774 26.82 -24.66 -43.31
CA PHE A 774 26.72 -25.44 -42.07
C PHE A 774 25.85 -24.76 -41.00
N THR A 775 25.93 -23.43 -40.89
CA THR A 775 25.04 -22.66 -39.99
C THR A 775 23.60 -22.68 -40.48
N ARG A 776 23.37 -22.69 -41.79
CA ARG A 776 22.02 -22.81 -42.38
C ARG A 776 21.31 -24.12 -42.00
N ALA A 777 22.02 -25.24 -41.99
CA ALA A 777 21.49 -26.53 -41.58
C ALA A 777 21.19 -26.58 -40.07
N LEU A 778 22.07 -26.02 -39.25
CA LEU A 778 21.88 -25.90 -37.80
C LEU A 778 20.69 -24.98 -37.45
N HIS A 779 20.53 -23.87 -38.19
CA HIS A 779 19.42 -22.94 -38.05
C HIS A 779 18.10 -23.53 -38.55
N ALA A 780 18.12 -24.34 -39.62
CA ALA A 780 16.95 -25.05 -40.10
C ALA A 780 16.47 -26.11 -39.08
N LEU A 781 17.41 -26.89 -38.52
CA LEU A 781 17.10 -27.87 -37.47
C LEU A 781 16.56 -27.17 -36.21
N ARG A 782 17.12 -26.04 -35.79
CA ARG A 782 16.65 -25.26 -34.63
C ARG A 782 15.32 -24.55 -34.86
N LYS A 783 15.03 -24.10 -36.10
CA LYS A 783 13.76 -23.47 -36.49
C LYS A 783 12.60 -24.47 -36.53
N LEU A 784 12.85 -25.70 -36.96
CA LEU A 784 11.90 -26.83 -36.91
C LEU A 784 11.50 -27.22 -35.48
N VAL A 785 12.28 -26.75 -34.52
CA VAL A 785 12.31 -27.23 -33.14
C VAL A 785 11.66 -26.24 -32.17
N THR A 786 11.86 -24.94 -32.38
CA THR A 786 11.25 -23.89 -31.56
C THR A 786 9.98 -23.29 -32.16
N GLY A 787 9.66 -23.56 -33.44
CA GLY A 787 8.46 -23.06 -34.12
C GLY A 787 8.39 -21.53 -34.27
N LYS A 788 9.47 -20.81 -33.97
CA LYS A 788 9.63 -19.37 -34.22
C LYS A 788 10.82 -19.15 -35.14
N ALA A 789 10.67 -18.27 -36.14
CA ALA A 789 11.76 -17.83 -36.99
C ALA A 789 12.86 -17.18 -36.13
N VAL A 790 14.12 -17.33 -36.55
CA VAL A 790 15.30 -16.84 -35.84
C VAL A 790 15.29 -15.31 -35.80
N THR A 791 14.71 -14.76 -34.73
CA THR A 791 15.14 -13.50 -34.16
C THR A 791 16.01 -13.88 -32.98
N THR A 792 17.27 -13.46 -33.00
CA THR A 792 18.08 -13.53 -31.79
C THR A 792 17.46 -12.48 -30.88
N ASP A 793 16.59 -12.91 -29.97
CA ASP A 793 16.05 -12.03 -28.94
C ASP A 793 17.24 -11.62 -28.07
N ALA A 794 17.87 -10.50 -28.42
CA ALA A 794 18.81 -9.83 -27.54
C ALA A 794 17.96 -9.27 -26.41
N VAL A 795 17.83 -10.06 -25.36
CA VAL A 795 17.17 -9.66 -24.12
C VAL A 795 18.17 -8.77 -23.39
N THR A 796 18.19 -7.50 -23.74
CA THR A 796 18.87 -6.50 -22.95
C THR A 796 17.95 -6.16 -21.79
N VAL A 797 18.26 -6.70 -20.62
CA VAL A 797 17.69 -6.22 -19.37
C VAL A 797 18.36 -4.88 -19.10
N ARG A 798 17.65 -3.79 -19.41
CA ARG A 798 18.10 -2.45 -19.09
C ARG A 798 17.39 -2.03 -17.81
N GLN A 799 18.14 -1.79 -16.75
CA GLN A 799 17.61 -1.08 -15.59
C GLN A 799 17.38 0.37 -16.01
N VAL A 800 16.11 0.74 -16.14
CA VAL A 800 15.70 2.11 -16.44
C VAL A 800 15.02 2.66 -15.21
N GLU A 801 15.48 3.82 -14.75
CA GLU A 801 14.81 4.59 -13.72
C GLU A 801 13.50 5.14 -14.31
N LYS A 802 12.37 4.50 -14.00
CA LYS A 802 11.05 4.88 -14.49
C LYS A 802 10.13 5.15 -13.31
N GLU A 803 9.26 6.15 -13.45
CA GLU A 803 8.13 6.33 -12.55
C GLU A 803 7.28 5.06 -12.60
N ARG A 804 6.95 4.50 -11.43
CA ARG A 804 6.06 3.34 -11.34
C ARG A 804 4.68 3.65 -11.91
N TRP A 805 4.24 4.90 -11.77
CA TRP A 805 3.01 5.43 -12.31
C TRP A 805 3.29 6.75 -12.99
N SER A 806 3.05 6.83 -14.30
CA SER A 806 3.11 8.10 -15.02
C SER A 806 1.86 8.95 -14.78
N ALA A 807 1.97 10.26 -15.02
CA ALA A 807 0.86 11.19 -14.92
C ALA A 807 -0.35 10.79 -15.78
N SER A 808 -0.11 10.22 -16.96
CA SER A 808 -1.18 9.79 -17.88
C SER A 808 -1.84 8.49 -17.42
N GLU A 809 -1.07 7.55 -16.87
CA GLU A 809 -1.62 6.32 -16.30
C GLU A 809 -2.51 6.62 -15.09
N LEU A 810 -2.08 7.54 -14.22
CA LEU A 810 -2.90 7.96 -13.08
C LEU A 810 -4.22 8.64 -13.48
N ALA A 811 -4.21 9.43 -14.56
CA ALA A 811 -5.41 10.11 -15.04
C ALA A 811 -6.38 9.16 -15.77
N TYR A 812 -5.87 8.25 -16.60
CA TYR A 812 -6.70 7.50 -17.56
C TYR A 812 -6.73 5.98 -17.36
N ALA A 813 -5.74 5.39 -16.69
CA ALA A 813 -5.63 3.93 -16.54
C ALA A 813 -6.22 3.41 -15.21
N VAL A 814 -6.42 4.27 -14.21
CA VAL A 814 -7.01 3.87 -12.91
C VAL A 814 -8.51 3.61 -13.09
N PRO A 815 -9.00 2.36 -12.90
CA PRO A 815 -10.41 2.04 -13.11
C PRO A 815 -11.32 2.70 -12.08
N ALA A 816 -12.60 2.86 -12.42
CA ALA A 816 -13.59 3.39 -11.48
C ALA A 816 -13.65 2.54 -10.20
N GLY A 817 -13.80 3.19 -9.05
CA GLY A 817 -13.81 2.52 -7.75
C GLY A 817 -12.45 1.97 -7.31
N HIS A 818 -11.37 2.33 -8.00
CA HIS A 818 -10.00 2.06 -7.58
C HIS A 818 -9.28 3.36 -7.18
N ALA A 819 -8.21 3.20 -6.41
CA ALA A 819 -7.25 4.26 -6.12
C ALA A 819 -5.83 3.70 -6.11
N VAL A 820 -4.86 4.55 -6.43
CA VAL A 820 -3.44 4.26 -6.23
C VAL A 820 -3.01 4.86 -4.89
N ILE A 821 -2.58 4.00 -3.97
CA ILE A 821 -2.31 4.37 -2.58
C ILE A 821 -0.86 4.07 -2.24
N ARG A 822 -0.12 5.10 -1.80
CA ARG A 822 1.21 4.98 -1.20
C ARG A 822 1.08 5.16 0.31
N LEU A 823 1.75 4.29 1.07
CA LEU A 823 1.66 4.25 2.53
C LEU A 823 3.04 4.38 3.15
N ALA A 824 3.12 5.10 4.26
CA ALA A 824 4.30 5.16 5.12
C ALA A 824 3.86 5.10 6.59
N THR A 825 4.64 4.40 7.41
CA THR A 825 4.41 4.32 8.86
C THR A 825 5.24 5.37 9.58
N VAL A 826 4.85 5.69 10.82
CA VAL A 826 5.65 6.56 11.72
C VAL A 826 7.07 6.03 11.98
N GLN A 827 7.31 4.72 11.79
CA GLN A 827 8.63 4.10 11.95
C GLN A 827 9.52 4.21 10.69
N GLY A 828 9.01 4.80 9.60
CA GLY A 828 9.76 4.98 8.35
C GLY A 828 9.67 3.80 7.38
N GLU A 829 8.97 2.72 7.73
CA GLU A 829 8.61 1.67 6.78
C GLU A 829 7.60 2.22 5.76
N HIS A 830 7.76 1.87 4.48
CA HIS A 830 6.88 2.34 3.41
C HIS A 830 6.43 1.19 2.50
N ALA A 831 5.27 1.38 1.88
CA ALA A 831 4.78 0.57 0.78
C ALA A 831 4.87 1.40 -0.52
N PRO A 832 5.22 0.77 -1.66
CA PRO A 832 5.18 1.45 -2.96
C PRO A 832 3.74 1.89 -3.30
N PRO A 833 3.53 2.75 -4.31
CA PRO A 833 2.20 3.07 -4.80
C PRO A 833 1.49 1.80 -5.33
N LEU A 834 0.42 1.39 -4.65
CA LEU A 834 -0.36 0.18 -4.96
C LEU A 834 -1.69 0.54 -5.60
N LEU A 835 -2.07 -0.14 -6.70
CA LEU A 835 -3.43 -0.08 -7.23
C LEU A 835 -4.37 -0.93 -6.39
N VAL A 836 -5.39 -0.29 -5.82
CA VAL A 836 -6.32 -0.92 -4.87
C VAL A 836 -7.75 -0.77 -5.37
N GLU A 837 -8.45 -1.90 -5.43
CA GLU A 837 -9.89 -1.97 -5.59
C GLU A 837 -10.54 -1.59 -4.26
N LEU A 838 -11.30 -0.49 -4.23
CA LEU A 838 -11.90 0.05 -3.02
C LEU A 838 -13.25 -0.64 -2.75
N GLY A 839 -13.42 -1.14 -1.53
CA GLY A 839 -14.53 -1.99 -1.10
C GLY A 839 -14.01 -3.03 -0.11
N GLY A 840 -14.11 -2.70 1.19
CA GLY A 840 -13.50 -3.45 2.31
C GLY A 840 -14.09 -4.83 2.57
#